data_AF-A0A8E0I9Q7-F1
#
_entry.id   AF-A0A8E0I9Q7-F1
#
_cell.length_a   1.000
_cell.length_b   1.000
_cell.length_c   1.000
_cell.angle_alpha   90.00
_cell.angle_beta   90.00
_cell.angle_gamma   90.00
#
_symmetry.space_group_name_H-M   'P 1'
#
loop_
_entity.id
_entity.type
_entity.pdbx_description
1 polymer ?
#
loop_
_entity_poly.entity_id
_entity_poly.type
_entity_poly.pdbx_seq_one_letter_code
_entity_poly.pdbx_strand_id
1 'polypeptide(L)'
;MKKRCYLLACLAMLLCTLLAPVTSVGAAVTWPTTSGYPAPPSFGDVDGLFSPTMGDSSLLTDPTNGHAVGLEINKDQANRSGAIWSKAPMFDLDKDSSYTMYFYMGNKPKSGEGMAFVLAAKPAAPTKVDTGSLGVWGVDHLPPNSKPQEVADTALPNSFAMVVDTQKNGTGDPGGYEQLSDFKSYYFGTGYPGQANMYRIDYPYWMTWLYFKIDNPAEQYRFGLGTQKNLYDTPANGKWHKLQLDWKKDNLGGGTLTAKMTITRTKDPDYATEVIKWTKNDIQKYFSQGSTDPAPRKLYLGFTGTTSNVFEPHVVAIGAMPEAATVNGTVALMRGAETVEATTHLKVDDVLHYDYTVNVKATSQAPWPESGTVMMNVPKGKYFDYLKADGTPAKPGDTLPIKVTIGNTDYQAQGKIQPDGNQIVVTNMPQVPKGTTATVKFSLPAKVKHHGLVQTTPVQDKPIGTVTGDGQTYDLKTPAGKDFLAYILDPETGELVLEKVPSFVFELKNGQTGYRNPTVMEMVKGLPTPMATNWDQANADQWLTNQQGREPTNSTGKVLSVKDTRPTKQGWHLTMQLSPFTLTDNSYVLGDNGNKLGGKATLVLTDQTAQIAAIKDNNNATPVKNMAAGGTDWSLGTQTGNVAAYLGIEPTATAKAGQYQATATWLLTNAPK
;
A
#
# COMPACT_ATOMS: atom_id res chain seq x y z
N MET A 1 -47.04 34.06 2.42
CA MET A 1 -45.61 33.67 2.29
C MET A 1 -45.34 32.18 2.49
N LYS A 2 -46.09 31.41 3.29
CA LYS A 2 -45.79 29.97 3.54
C LYS A 2 -46.06 29.00 2.37
N LYS A 3 -46.89 29.36 1.38
CA LYS A 3 -47.19 28.49 0.21
C LYS A 3 -46.15 28.56 -0.92
N ARG A 4 -45.30 29.60 -0.97
CA ARG A 4 -44.24 29.73 -2.00
C ARG A 4 -42.97 28.95 -1.65
N CYS A 5 -42.68 28.75 -0.36
CA CYS A 5 -41.52 27.95 0.06
C CYS A 5 -41.70 26.44 -0.18
N TYR A 6 -42.93 25.92 -0.11
CA TYR A 6 -43.19 24.50 -0.40
C TYR A 6 -43.05 24.15 -1.89
N LEU A 7 -43.46 25.05 -2.80
CA LEU A 7 -43.28 24.85 -4.24
C LEU A 7 -41.81 24.94 -4.68
N LEU A 8 -41.00 25.80 -4.05
CA LEU A 8 -39.56 25.88 -4.29
C LEU A 8 -38.80 24.67 -3.71
N ALA A 9 -39.21 24.14 -2.56
CA ALA A 9 -38.63 22.92 -2.00
C ALA A 9 -38.98 21.67 -2.83
N CYS A 10 -40.21 21.58 -3.36
CA CYS A 10 -40.60 20.48 -4.26
C CYS A 10 -39.94 20.59 -5.65
N LEU A 11 -39.73 21.79 -6.19
CA LEU A 11 -39.03 21.98 -7.47
C LEU A 11 -37.51 21.71 -7.33
N ALA A 12 -36.91 22.04 -6.18
CA ALA A 12 -35.52 21.70 -5.88
C ALA A 12 -35.32 20.19 -5.65
N MET A 13 -36.29 19.50 -5.03
CA MET A 13 -36.28 18.03 -4.95
C MET A 13 -36.50 17.34 -6.30
N LEU A 14 -37.32 17.91 -7.19
CA LEU A 14 -37.52 17.38 -8.54
C LEU A 14 -36.31 17.62 -9.47
N LEU A 15 -35.55 18.70 -9.26
CA LEU A 15 -34.29 18.93 -9.99
C LEU A 15 -33.12 18.08 -9.44
N CYS A 16 -33.15 17.67 -8.16
CA CYS A 16 -32.13 16.79 -7.58
C CYS A 16 -32.27 15.32 -8.00
N THR A 17 -33.43 14.89 -8.50
CA THR A 17 -33.64 13.53 -9.03
C THR A 17 -33.40 13.40 -10.54
N LEU A 18 -33.17 14.52 -11.25
CA LEU A 18 -32.91 14.55 -12.70
C LEU A 18 -31.42 14.70 -13.07
N LEU A 19 -30.53 14.78 -12.08
CA LEU A 19 -29.08 14.81 -12.27
C LEU A 19 -28.38 13.76 -11.40
N ALA A 20 -28.96 12.55 -11.35
CA ALA A 20 -28.10 11.39 -11.08
C ALA A 20 -27.01 11.40 -12.17
N PRO A 21 -25.70 11.34 -11.83
CA PRO A 21 -24.74 10.98 -12.82
C PRO A 21 -25.19 9.62 -13.31
N VAL A 22 -25.67 9.57 -14.56
CA VAL A 22 -25.83 8.31 -15.26
C VAL A 22 -24.43 7.71 -15.19
N THR A 23 -24.25 6.71 -14.34
CA THR A 23 -23.13 5.80 -14.47
C THR A 23 -23.40 5.09 -15.78
N SER A 24 -23.03 5.74 -16.88
CA SER A 24 -22.99 5.10 -18.18
C SER A 24 -21.95 4.02 -18.01
N VAL A 25 -22.41 2.79 -17.78
CA VAL A 25 -21.66 1.62 -18.18
C VAL A 25 -21.38 1.88 -19.65
N GLY A 26 -20.16 2.32 -19.97
CA GLY A 26 -19.79 2.66 -21.34
C GLY A 26 -20.20 1.49 -22.21
N ALA A 27 -21.10 1.73 -23.15
CA ALA A 27 -21.54 0.70 -24.09
C ALA A 27 -20.29 0.09 -24.74
N ALA A 28 -20.30 -1.22 -24.96
CA ALA A 28 -19.22 -1.86 -25.71
C ALA A 28 -19.06 -1.12 -27.04
N VAL A 29 -17.82 -0.75 -27.37
CA VAL A 29 -17.52 -0.08 -28.65
C VAL A 29 -17.91 -0.97 -29.83
N THR A 30 -18.40 -0.36 -30.88
CA THR A 30 -18.84 -1.01 -32.12
C THR A 30 -18.01 -0.54 -33.30
N TRP A 31 -17.77 -1.45 -34.26
CA TRP A 31 -17.04 -1.10 -35.46
C TRP A 31 -17.93 -0.25 -36.39
N PRO A 32 -17.46 0.89 -36.91
CA PRO A 32 -18.27 1.77 -37.76
C PRO A 32 -18.64 1.08 -39.07
N THR A 33 -19.91 0.72 -39.24
CA THR A 33 -20.44 0.17 -40.51
C THR A 33 -20.32 1.15 -41.68
N THR A 34 -20.27 2.46 -41.38
CA THR A 34 -20.04 3.54 -42.35
C THR A 34 -18.60 3.63 -42.85
N SER A 35 -17.64 2.91 -42.23
CA SER A 35 -16.24 2.92 -42.67
C SER A 35 -16.02 2.23 -44.03
N GLY A 36 -16.96 1.41 -44.48
CA GLY A 36 -16.80 0.61 -45.70
C GLY A 36 -15.89 -0.61 -45.53
N TYR A 37 -15.34 -0.86 -44.34
CA TYR A 37 -14.51 -2.02 -44.02
C TYR A 37 -15.29 -3.07 -43.21
N PRO A 38 -15.05 -4.37 -43.43
CA PRO A 38 -15.62 -5.40 -42.57
C PRO A 38 -15.12 -5.22 -41.13
N ALA A 39 -15.91 -5.64 -40.13
CA ALA A 39 -15.45 -5.60 -38.74
C ALA A 39 -14.26 -6.57 -38.53
N PRO A 40 -13.19 -6.15 -37.82
CA PRO A 40 -12.07 -7.02 -37.51
C PRO A 40 -12.47 -8.12 -36.53
N PRO A 41 -11.73 -9.24 -36.46
CA PRO A 41 -12.01 -10.32 -35.53
C PRO A 41 -12.03 -9.89 -34.06
N SER A 42 -11.24 -8.88 -33.70
CA SER A 42 -11.23 -8.24 -32.39
C SER A 42 -10.65 -6.82 -32.52
N PHE A 43 -11.16 -5.91 -31.71
CA PHE A 43 -10.70 -4.53 -31.62
C PHE A 43 -11.05 -3.97 -30.23
N GLY A 44 -10.27 -2.99 -29.79
CA GLY A 44 -10.48 -2.22 -28.57
C GLY A 44 -10.73 -0.74 -28.85
N ASP A 45 -11.06 0.00 -27.79
CA ASP A 45 -11.12 1.46 -27.83
C ASP A 45 -9.71 2.02 -27.97
N VAL A 46 -9.42 2.75 -29.04
CA VAL A 46 -8.12 3.39 -29.28
C VAL A 46 -8.18 4.90 -29.11
N ASP A 47 -9.30 5.41 -28.59
CA ASP A 47 -9.50 6.83 -28.38
C ASP A 47 -8.45 7.43 -27.45
N GLY A 48 -7.95 8.59 -27.82
CA GLY A 48 -6.88 9.25 -27.10
C GLY A 48 -5.51 8.56 -27.13
N LEU A 49 -5.40 7.30 -27.59
CA LEU A 49 -4.14 6.53 -27.59
C LEU A 49 -3.26 6.83 -28.80
N PHE A 50 -3.88 7.09 -29.96
CA PHE A 50 -3.19 7.30 -31.24
C PHE A 50 -3.51 8.67 -31.84
N SER A 51 -2.61 9.17 -32.68
CA SER A 51 -2.82 10.38 -33.47
C SER A 51 -2.26 10.24 -34.89
N PRO A 52 -3.02 10.67 -35.92
CA PRO A 52 -2.49 10.97 -37.23
C PRO A 52 -1.32 11.95 -37.17
N THR A 53 -0.27 11.66 -37.93
CA THR A 53 0.97 12.47 -38.00
C THR A 53 1.37 12.83 -39.44
N MET A 54 0.75 12.20 -40.44
CA MET A 54 0.85 12.56 -41.86
C MET A 54 -0.56 12.71 -42.45
N GLY A 55 -0.70 13.50 -43.51
CA GLY A 55 -1.97 14.13 -43.91
C GLY A 55 -3.09 13.19 -44.37
N ASP A 56 -2.79 11.98 -44.83
CA ASP A 56 -3.81 11.08 -45.39
C ASP A 56 -4.38 10.05 -44.40
N SER A 57 -3.94 10.07 -43.13
CA SER A 57 -4.37 9.13 -42.10
C SER A 57 -5.52 9.67 -41.25
N SER A 58 -6.40 8.78 -40.79
CA SER A 58 -7.58 9.12 -39.99
C SER A 58 -7.91 8.04 -38.94
N LEU A 59 -8.69 8.41 -37.92
CA LEU A 59 -9.20 7.48 -36.93
C LEU A 59 -10.62 7.04 -37.32
N LEU A 60 -10.87 5.74 -37.30
CA LEU A 60 -12.21 5.18 -37.48
C LEU A 60 -12.97 5.29 -36.16
N THR A 61 -14.06 6.04 -36.18
CA THR A 61 -14.82 6.40 -34.98
C THR A 61 -16.13 5.64 -34.93
N ASP A 62 -16.43 5.03 -33.79
CA ASP A 62 -17.73 4.40 -33.52
C ASP A 62 -18.84 5.46 -33.56
N PRO A 63 -19.85 5.34 -34.45
CA PRO A 63 -20.89 6.34 -34.62
C PRO A 63 -21.84 6.44 -33.41
N THR A 64 -21.80 5.46 -32.51
CA THR A 64 -22.72 5.36 -31.35
C THR A 64 -22.22 6.15 -30.15
N ASN A 65 -20.92 6.13 -29.90
CA ASN A 65 -20.30 6.74 -28.71
C ASN A 65 -19.21 7.77 -29.05
N GLY A 66 -18.78 7.89 -30.30
CA GLY A 66 -17.76 8.85 -30.74
C GLY A 66 -16.32 8.45 -30.39
N HIS A 67 -16.08 7.23 -29.91
CA HIS A 67 -14.74 6.74 -29.60
C HIS A 67 -14.02 6.22 -30.85
N ALA A 68 -12.71 6.46 -30.95
CA ALA A 68 -11.91 5.84 -32.00
C ALA A 68 -11.72 4.34 -31.72
N VAL A 69 -11.90 3.49 -32.74
CA VAL A 69 -11.83 2.01 -32.63
C VAL A 69 -10.93 1.37 -33.68
N GLY A 70 -10.46 2.14 -34.65
CA GLY A 70 -9.58 1.70 -35.72
C GLY A 70 -8.73 2.84 -36.28
N LEU A 71 -7.69 2.49 -37.02
CA LEU A 71 -6.70 3.39 -37.57
C LEU A 71 -6.69 3.24 -39.10
N GLU A 72 -7.17 4.22 -39.84
CA GLU A 72 -7.05 4.27 -41.29
C GLU A 72 -5.73 4.96 -41.63
N ILE A 73 -4.71 4.19 -42.02
CA ILE A 73 -3.38 4.71 -42.30
C ILE A 73 -3.38 5.46 -43.63
N ASN A 74 -4.01 4.91 -44.65
CA ASN A 74 -4.25 5.58 -45.92
C ASN A 74 -5.62 5.17 -46.47
N LYS A 75 -6.26 6.10 -47.16
CA LYS A 75 -7.50 5.86 -47.89
C LYS A 75 -7.26 5.06 -49.17
N ASP A 76 -8.34 4.49 -49.67
CA ASP A 76 -8.39 3.86 -50.98
C ASP A 76 -8.30 4.90 -52.13
N GLN A 77 -7.12 5.52 -52.26
CA GLN A 77 -6.87 6.58 -53.24
C GLN A 77 -5.41 6.57 -53.68
N ALA A 78 -5.17 6.97 -54.94
CA ALA A 78 -3.84 7.08 -55.51
C ALA A 78 -2.97 8.17 -54.85
N ASN A 79 -1.66 7.92 -54.81
CA ASN A 79 -0.60 8.84 -54.37
C ASN A 79 -0.81 9.41 -52.96
N ARG A 80 -1.07 8.52 -51.99
CA ARG A 80 -1.29 8.85 -50.59
C ARG A 80 -0.11 8.41 -49.73
N SER A 81 0.13 9.15 -48.64
CA SER A 81 1.04 8.73 -47.59
C SER A 81 0.51 9.14 -46.23
N GLY A 82 0.58 8.20 -45.30
CA GLY A 82 -0.07 8.34 -44.01
C GLY A 82 0.70 7.63 -42.92
N ALA A 83 0.61 8.19 -41.73
CA ALA A 83 1.17 7.61 -40.52
C ALA A 83 0.33 7.96 -39.31
N ILE A 84 0.21 6.99 -38.41
CA ILE A 84 -0.45 7.11 -37.13
C ILE A 84 0.51 6.59 -36.07
N TRP A 85 0.70 7.36 -35.00
CA TRP A 85 1.58 7.00 -33.88
C TRP A 85 0.84 7.02 -32.57
N SER A 86 1.30 6.20 -31.62
CA SER A 86 0.85 6.31 -30.23
C SER A 86 1.23 7.67 -29.65
N LYS A 87 0.36 8.28 -28.83
CA LYS A 87 0.63 9.57 -28.18
C LYS A 87 1.64 9.46 -27.03
N ALA A 88 1.79 8.26 -26.48
CA ALA A 88 2.77 7.92 -25.44
C ALA A 88 3.54 6.65 -25.83
N PRO A 89 4.72 6.38 -25.23
CA PRO A 89 5.38 5.08 -25.37
C PRO A 89 4.47 3.98 -24.82
N MET A 90 4.21 2.93 -25.62
CA MET A 90 3.31 1.83 -25.24
C MET A 90 4.01 0.48 -25.21
N PHE A 91 5.25 0.39 -25.70
CA PHE A 91 6.05 -0.83 -25.74
C PHE A 91 7.18 -0.76 -24.69
N ASP A 92 6.98 -1.41 -23.54
CA ASP A 92 7.92 -1.36 -22.41
C ASP A 92 8.90 -2.54 -22.47
N LEU A 93 10.17 -2.27 -22.77
CA LEU A 93 11.21 -3.29 -22.90
C LEU A 93 11.62 -3.92 -21.56
N ASP A 94 11.22 -3.32 -20.43
CA ASP A 94 11.51 -3.82 -19.09
C ASP A 94 10.42 -4.76 -18.54
N LYS A 95 9.38 -5.05 -19.34
CA LYS A 95 8.28 -5.94 -18.96
C LYS A 95 8.00 -6.95 -20.06
N ASP A 96 7.66 -8.18 -19.69
CA ASP A 96 7.10 -9.11 -20.66
C ASP A 96 5.75 -8.58 -21.16
N SER A 97 5.50 -8.67 -22.48
CA SER A 97 4.30 -8.08 -23.08
C SER A 97 3.88 -8.82 -24.35
N SER A 98 2.59 -8.79 -24.66
CA SER A 98 2.04 -9.32 -25.92
C SER A 98 1.06 -8.31 -26.52
N TYR A 99 1.21 -8.04 -27.82
CA TYR A 99 0.37 -7.14 -28.59
C TYR A 99 -0.27 -7.92 -29.74
N THR A 100 -1.56 -7.74 -29.95
CA THR A 100 -2.27 -8.29 -31.11
C THR A 100 -2.90 -7.17 -31.90
N MET A 101 -2.49 -7.07 -33.17
CA MET A 101 -3.03 -6.13 -34.14
C MET A 101 -3.63 -6.90 -35.30
N TYR A 102 -4.76 -6.41 -35.79
CA TYR A 102 -5.36 -6.84 -37.03
C TYR A 102 -5.15 -5.76 -38.08
N PHE A 103 -4.90 -6.17 -39.32
CA PHE A 103 -4.75 -5.22 -40.42
C PHE A 103 -5.50 -5.68 -41.67
N TYR A 104 -5.92 -4.71 -42.47
CA TYR A 104 -6.71 -4.89 -43.68
C TYR A 104 -6.03 -4.13 -44.82
N MET A 105 -5.85 -4.82 -45.95
CA MET A 105 -5.06 -4.36 -47.10
C MET A 105 -5.92 -4.17 -48.37
N GLY A 106 -7.24 -4.05 -48.24
CA GLY A 106 -8.14 -3.90 -49.40
C GLY A 106 -8.56 -5.21 -50.05
N ASN A 107 -9.07 -5.14 -51.28
CA ASN A 107 -9.71 -6.27 -51.98
C ASN A 107 -9.63 -6.20 -53.53
N LYS A 108 -8.70 -5.41 -54.08
CA LYS A 108 -8.49 -5.22 -55.52
C LYS A 108 -7.39 -6.16 -56.01
N PRO A 109 -7.52 -6.62 -57.27
CA PRO A 109 -6.53 -7.51 -57.89
C PRO A 109 -5.21 -6.82 -58.22
N LYS A 110 -5.19 -5.47 -58.31
CA LYS A 110 -3.98 -4.65 -58.40
C LYS A 110 -3.97 -3.73 -57.19
N SER A 111 -3.01 -3.94 -56.31
CA SER A 111 -2.89 -3.28 -55.02
C SER A 111 -1.46 -2.82 -54.79
N GLY A 112 -1.30 -1.71 -54.07
CA GLY A 112 -0.01 -1.12 -53.76
C GLY A 112 -0.16 0.02 -52.75
N GLU A 113 0.90 0.45 -52.07
CA GLU A 113 2.26 -0.14 -52.11
C GLU A 113 2.48 -1.07 -50.91
N GLY A 114 1.80 -0.80 -49.79
CA GLY A 114 1.85 -1.61 -48.58
C GLY A 114 1.85 -0.76 -47.32
N MET A 115 2.12 -1.40 -46.19
CA MET A 115 2.15 -0.74 -44.88
C MET A 115 3.27 -1.27 -43.98
N ALA A 116 3.61 -0.50 -42.95
CA ALA A 116 4.56 -0.88 -41.93
C ALA A 116 4.02 -0.73 -40.51
N PHE A 117 4.51 -1.59 -39.63
CA PHE A 117 4.39 -1.53 -38.18
C PHE A 117 5.75 -1.15 -37.62
N VAL A 118 5.82 -0.12 -36.79
CA VAL A 118 7.09 0.52 -36.42
C VAL A 118 7.20 0.62 -34.90
N LEU A 119 8.36 0.25 -34.38
CA LEU A 119 8.78 0.57 -33.01
C LEU A 119 9.87 1.63 -33.08
N ALA A 120 9.73 2.73 -32.33
CA ALA A 120 10.72 3.80 -32.32
C ALA A 120 10.78 4.51 -30.96
N ALA A 121 11.91 5.16 -30.65
CA ALA A 121 12.04 5.91 -29.40
C ALA A 121 11.17 7.17 -29.31
N LYS A 122 10.73 7.69 -30.46
CA LYS A 122 9.76 8.78 -30.58
C LYS A 122 8.98 8.64 -31.89
N PRO A 123 7.78 9.23 -32.01
CA PRO A 123 7.12 9.40 -33.30
C PRO A 123 8.04 10.13 -34.28
N ALA A 124 8.15 9.59 -35.49
CA ALA A 124 9.01 10.12 -36.54
C ALA A 124 8.40 9.89 -37.92
N ALA A 125 8.94 10.59 -38.91
CA ALA A 125 8.63 10.41 -40.32
C ALA A 125 9.93 10.44 -41.13
N PRO A 126 9.98 9.77 -42.29
CA PRO A 126 11.05 9.96 -43.27
C PRO A 126 11.16 11.43 -43.71
N THR A 127 12.35 11.87 -44.11
CA THR A 127 12.54 13.25 -44.63
C THR A 127 12.01 13.42 -46.05
N LYS A 128 11.92 12.31 -46.79
CA LYS A 128 11.27 12.21 -48.11
C LYS A 128 10.56 10.86 -48.18
N VAL A 129 9.35 10.85 -48.73
CA VAL A 129 8.53 9.65 -48.87
C VAL A 129 8.35 9.33 -50.35
N ASP A 130 9.00 8.26 -50.79
CA ASP A 130 8.76 7.67 -52.10
C ASP A 130 7.67 6.58 -51.99
N THR A 131 6.92 6.31 -53.05
CA THR A 131 5.74 5.43 -52.95
C THR A 131 6.12 4.01 -52.52
N GLY A 132 7.21 3.43 -53.03
CA GLY A 132 7.69 2.11 -52.60
C GLY A 132 8.35 2.07 -51.21
N SER A 133 8.54 3.22 -50.55
CA SER A 133 9.22 3.25 -49.24
C SER A 133 8.36 2.74 -48.08
N LEU A 134 7.06 2.58 -48.31
CA LEU A 134 6.04 2.23 -47.30
C LEU A 134 5.98 3.22 -46.12
N GLY A 135 6.57 4.41 -46.29
CA GLY A 135 6.70 5.42 -45.25
C GLY A 135 7.75 5.08 -44.19
N VAL A 136 8.64 4.10 -44.44
CA VAL A 136 9.72 3.73 -43.52
C VAL A 136 11.10 3.73 -44.17
N TRP A 137 11.23 3.23 -45.39
CA TRP A 137 12.52 3.09 -46.07
C TRP A 137 13.02 4.45 -46.61
N GLY A 138 14.33 4.56 -46.81
CA GLY A 138 14.94 5.74 -47.44
C GLY A 138 14.63 5.79 -48.93
N VAL A 139 14.99 6.87 -49.60
CA VAL A 139 14.62 7.14 -51.00
C VAL A 139 15.15 6.10 -52.00
N ASP A 140 14.41 5.90 -53.09
CA ASP A 140 14.75 4.92 -54.13
C ASP A 140 15.70 5.45 -55.21
N HIS A 141 15.75 6.78 -55.39
CA HIS A 141 16.62 7.47 -56.35
C HIS A 141 17.54 8.46 -55.66
N LEU A 142 18.85 8.29 -55.89
CA LEU A 142 19.89 9.23 -55.47
C LEU A 142 20.84 9.54 -56.63
N PRO A 143 21.64 10.63 -56.55
CA PRO A 143 22.70 10.88 -57.51
C PRO A 143 23.66 9.67 -57.63
N PRO A 144 24.23 9.42 -58.82
CA PRO A 144 25.23 8.37 -58.99
C PRO A 144 26.39 8.50 -57.99
N ASN A 145 26.84 7.37 -57.43
CA ASN A 145 27.88 7.26 -56.39
C ASN A 145 27.47 7.71 -54.99
N SER A 146 26.17 7.89 -54.72
CA SER A 146 25.69 8.04 -53.36
C SER A 146 26.09 6.85 -52.47
N LYS A 147 26.07 7.07 -51.15
CA LYS A 147 26.43 6.06 -50.16
C LYS A 147 25.18 5.48 -49.49
N PRO A 148 25.17 4.20 -49.05
CA PRO A 148 24.07 3.61 -48.30
C PRO A 148 23.64 4.42 -47.06
N GLN A 149 24.58 5.12 -46.41
CA GLN A 149 24.25 6.01 -45.29
C GLN A 149 23.39 7.21 -45.73
N GLU A 150 23.62 7.78 -46.91
CA GLU A 150 22.82 8.90 -47.43
C GLU A 150 21.37 8.46 -47.71
N VAL A 151 21.16 7.20 -48.11
CA VAL A 151 19.82 6.61 -48.19
C VAL A 151 19.21 6.48 -46.79
N ALA A 152 19.95 5.89 -45.85
CA ALA A 152 19.47 5.67 -44.48
C ALA A 152 19.11 6.98 -43.76
N ASP A 153 19.82 8.07 -44.04
CA ASP A 153 19.55 9.40 -43.49
C ASP A 153 18.20 9.99 -43.98
N THR A 154 17.64 9.46 -45.07
CA THR A 154 16.30 9.82 -45.54
C THR A 154 15.17 8.94 -45.00
N ALA A 155 15.52 7.77 -44.47
CA ALA A 155 14.60 6.79 -43.92
C ALA A 155 14.04 7.20 -42.56
N LEU A 156 13.13 6.40 -42.01
CA LEU A 156 12.61 6.61 -40.66
C LEU A 156 13.69 6.31 -39.61
N PRO A 157 14.18 7.32 -38.86
CA PRO A 157 15.35 7.16 -38.01
C PRO A 157 15.03 6.36 -36.74
N ASN A 158 16.06 5.74 -36.16
CA ASN A 158 16.04 5.17 -34.81
C ASN A 158 14.85 4.23 -34.53
N SER A 159 14.61 3.32 -35.48
CA SER A 159 13.41 2.51 -35.54
C SER A 159 13.69 1.08 -35.99
N PHE A 160 12.74 0.22 -35.64
CA PHE A 160 12.59 -1.13 -36.19
C PHE A 160 11.24 -1.21 -36.88
N ALA A 161 11.23 -1.66 -38.13
CA ALA A 161 10.05 -1.76 -38.98
C ALA A 161 9.75 -3.21 -39.34
N MET A 162 8.47 -3.52 -39.39
CA MET A 162 7.90 -4.77 -39.91
C MET A 162 6.92 -4.39 -41.02
N VAL A 163 7.22 -4.76 -42.26
CA VAL A 163 6.52 -4.29 -43.45
C VAL A 163 5.72 -5.41 -44.10
N VAL A 164 4.54 -5.08 -44.61
CA VAL A 164 3.78 -5.91 -45.56
C VAL A 164 3.75 -5.16 -46.86
N ASP A 165 4.53 -5.66 -47.81
CA ASP A 165 4.67 -5.08 -49.14
C ASP A 165 3.75 -5.80 -50.12
N THR A 166 2.94 -5.01 -50.82
CA THR A 166 1.94 -5.51 -51.78
C THR A 166 2.28 -5.17 -53.21
N GLN A 167 3.45 -4.59 -53.46
CA GLN A 167 3.87 -4.16 -54.78
C GLN A 167 5.27 -4.70 -55.08
N LYS A 168 5.48 -5.13 -56.33
CA LYS A 168 6.83 -5.21 -56.87
C LYS A 168 7.18 -3.86 -57.47
N ASN A 169 8.21 -3.22 -56.96
CA ASN A 169 8.84 -2.08 -57.59
C ASN A 169 9.85 -2.61 -58.65
N GLY A 170 9.98 -1.92 -59.78
CA GLY A 170 10.85 -2.35 -60.90
C GLY A 170 10.17 -3.10 -62.06
N THR A 171 10.84 -3.10 -63.22
CA THR A 171 10.24 -3.47 -64.55
C THR A 171 10.79 -4.76 -65.18
N GLY A 172 11.64 -5.53 -64.49
CA GLY A 172 12.15 -6.80 -65.00
C GLY A 172 13.60 -7.09 -64.58
N ASP A 173 14.39 -6.04 -64.38
CA ASP A 173 15.68 -6.10 -63.68
C ASP A 173 15.47 -5.75 -62.20
N PRO A 174 16.24 -6.34 -61.27
CA PRO A 174 16.14 -5.99 -59.86
C PRO A 174 16.47 -4.51 -59.61
N GLY A 175 15.65 -3.87 -58.77
CA GLY A 175 15.90 -2.56 -58.17
C GLY A 175 14.63 -1.70 -58.01
N GLY A 176 14.71 -0.76 -57.07
CA GLY A 176 13.56 -0.01 -56.57
C GLY A 176 13.03 -0.54 -55.22
N TYR A 177 13.92 -0.98 -54.31
CA TYR A 177 13.69 -1.68 -53.04
C TYR A 177 13.80 -3.21 -53.07
N GLU A 178 13.85 -3.87 -54.24
CA GLU A 178 13.97 -5.33 -54.35
C GLU A 178 15.42 -5.82 -54.29
N GLN A 179 15.67 -6.90 -53.56
CA GLN A 179 17.00 -7.53 -53.47
C GLN A 179 17.29 -8.51 -54.61
N LEU A 180 16.29 -9.17 -55.24
CA LEU A 180 16.45 -10.13 -56.35
C LEU A 180 15.21 -10.17 -57.25
N SER A 181 15.41 -10.53 -58.54
CA SER A 181 14.34 -10.82 -59.51
C SER A 181 13.46 -12.02 -59.15
N ASP A 182 14.01 -12.96 -58.36
CA ASP A 182 13.40 -14.25 -57.98
C ASP A 182 12.42 -14.16 -56.79
N PHE A 183 12.39 -13.02 -56.10
CA PHE A 183 11.41 -12.80 -55.04
C PHE A 183 10.04 -12.48 -55.66
N LYS A 184 8.99 -13.12 -55.11
CA LYS A 184 7.61 -12.87 -55.50
C LYS A 184 7.25 -11.40 -55.24
N SER A 185 6.25 -10.90 -55.95
CA SER A 185 5.80 -9.49 -55.91
C SER A 185 5.32 -8.98 -54.55
N TYR A 186 5.26 -9.81 -53.52
CA TYR A 186 4.65 -9.50 -52.22
C TYR A 186 5.48 -10.15 -51.09
N TYR A 187 5.78 -9.41 -50.03
CA TYR A 187 6.58 -9.95 -48.93
C TYR A 187 6.21 -9.37 -47.56
N PHE A 188 6.53 -10.14 -46.52
CA PHE A 188 6.67 -9.65 -45.16
C PHE A 188 8.15 -9.42 -44.86
N GLY A 189 8.53 -8.19 -44.51
CA GLY A 189 9.91 -7.83 -44.24
C GLY A 189 10.11 -7.28 -42.84
N THR A 190 11.31 -7.41 -42.27
CA THR A 190 11.68 -6.74 -41.02
C THR A 190 13.05 -6.10 -41.16
N GLY A 191 13.33 -5.00 -40.44
CA GLY A 191 14.63 -4.36 -40.49
C GLY A 191 14.71 -3.02 -39.75
N TYR A 192 15.82 -2.31 -39.95
CA TYR A 192 16.14 -1.05 -39.26
C TYR A 192 16.33 0.06 -40.29
N PRO A 193 15.29 0.84 -40.62
CA PRO A 193 15.35 1.79 -41.74
C PRO A 193 16.48 2.81 -41.63
N GLY A 194 16.78 3.33 -40.44
CA GLY A 194 17.89 4.27 -40.25
C GLY A 194 19.31 3.68 -40.35
N GLN A 195 19.49 2.42 -40.77
CA GLN A 195 20.81 1.77 -40.81
C GLN A 195 21.30 1.58 -42.26
N ALA A 196 22.50 2.08 -42.56
CA ALA A 196 23.13 1.97 -43.89
C ALA A 196 23.19 0.52 -44.43
N ASN A 197 23.36 -0.48 -43.55
CA ASN A 197 23.44 -1.88 -43.97
C ASN A 197 22.09 -2.48 -44.44
N MET A 198 20.99 -1.72 -44.33
CA MET A 198 19.74 -2.06 -45.01
C MET A 198 19.76 -1.72 -46.50
N TYR A 199 20.75 -0.95 -46.97
CA TYR A 199 20.73 -0.39 -48.32
C TYR A 199 21.95 -0.80 -49.13
N ARG A 200 21.73 -0.96 -50.43
CA ARG A 200 22.77 -0.91 -51.44
C ARG A 200 22.35 0.06 -52.54
N ILE A 201 23.34 0.63 -53.20
CA ILE A 201 23.13 1.39 -54.43
C ILE A 201 23.82 0.57 -55.51
N ASP A 202 23.02 0.01 -56.41
CA ASP A 202 23.47 -0.97 -57.40
C ASP A 202 22.94 -0.61 -58.78
N TYR A 203 23.38 -1.34 -59.82
CA TYR A 203 23.07 -1.07 -61.23
C TYR A 203 21.59 -0.72 -61.40
N PRO A 204 21.26 0.47 -61.92
CA PRO A 204 22.13 1.44 -62.62
C PRO A 204 22.96 2.45 -61.75
N TYR A 205 23.49 2.06 -60.59
CA TYR A 205 24.39 2.82 -59.68
C TYR A 205 23.82 4.15 -59.12
N TRP A 206 22.53 4.37 -59.31
CA TRP A 206 21.74 5.46 -58.72
C TRP A 206 20.43 4.96 -58.08
N MET A 207 20.18 3.64 -58.13
CA MET A 207 18.97 3.01 -57.62
C MET A 207 19.24 2.31 -56.29
N THR A 208 18.37 2.55 -55.31
CA THR A 208 18.44 1.94 -53.97
C THR A 208 17.80 0.55 -53.95
N TRP A 209 18.45 -0.37 -53.23
CA TRP A 209 18.03 -1.74 -53.02
C TRP A 209 17.97 -2.04 -51.52
N LEU A 210 16.91 -2.72 -51.07
CA LEU A 210 16.89 -3.24 -49.70
C LEU A 210 17.72 -4.51 -49.61
N TYR A 211 18.47 -4.61 -48.52
CA TYR A 211 19.41 -5.70 -48.30
C TYR A 211 18.98 -6.54 -47.09
N PHE A 212 18.09 -7.50 -47.35
CA PHE A 212 17.66 -8.47 -46.35
C PHE A 212 18.66 -9.61 -46.22
N LYS A 213 18.65 -10.25 -45.05
CA LYS A 213 19.36 -11.50 -44.80
C LYS A 213 18.57 -12.64 -45.46
N ILE A 214 19.24 -13.43 -46.28
CA ILE A 214 18.67 -14.60 -46.95
C ILE A 214 19.38 -15.86 -46.41
N ASP A 215 18.65 -16.96 -46.19
CA ASP A 215 19.21 -18.23 -45.73
C ASP A 215 20.04 -18.99 -46.80
N ASN A 216 20.36 -18.38 -47.95
CA ASN A 216 21.09 -18.98 -49.07
C ASN A 216 22.62 -18.75 -48.93
N PRO A 217 23.49 -19.77 -49.11
CA PRO A 217 24.94 -19.71 -48.82
C PRO A 217 25.84 -18.74 -49.62
N ALA A 218 25.33 -17.91 -50.54
CA ALA A 218 26.19 -16.94 -51.23
C ALA A 218 26.68 -15.87 -50.23
N GLU A 219 28.01 -15.77 -50.04
CA GLU A 219 28.67 -14.94 -49.02
C GLU A 219 28.20 -13.49 -49.02
N GLN A 220 27.82 -12.96 -50.18
CA GLN A 220 27.37 -11.59 -50.33
C GLN A 220 26.12 -11.27 -49.47
N TYR A 221 25.18 -12.19 -49.25
CA TYR A 221 23.90 -11.93 -48.58
C TYR A 221 23.88 -12.19 -47.07
N ARG A 222 25.02 -12.58 -46.48
CA ARG A 222 25.11 -12.95 -45.05
C ARG A 222 24.99 -11.78 -44.07
N PHE A 223 25.13 -10.54 -44.54
CA PHE A 223 25.32 -9.36 -43.68
C PHE A 223 24.14 -8.37 -43.67
N GLY A 224 23.02 -8.69 -44.33
CA GLY A 224 21.80 -7.88 -44.24
C GLY A 224 21.28 -7.78 -42.81
N LEU A 225 20.76 -6.62 -42.40
CA LEU A 225 20.27 -6.38 -41.04
C LEU A 225 18.77 -6.72 -40.85
N GLY A 226 18.07 -7.06 -41.91
CA GLY A 226 16.65 -7.39 -41.91
C GLY A 226 16.36 -8.83 -42.37
N THR A 227 15.10 -9.23 -42.38
CA THR A 227 14.63 -10.49 -42.96
C THR A 227 13.50 -10.25 -43.95
N GLN A 228 13.35 -11.14 -44.92
CA GLN A 228 12.27 -11.09 -45.89
C GLN A 228 11.67 -12.48 -46.07
N LYS A 229 10.34 -12.56 -46.04
CA LYS A 229 9.57 -13.76 -46.34
C LYS A 229 8.55 -13.48 -47.43
N ASN A 230 8.65 -14.20 -48.53
CA ASN A 230 7.69 -14.10 -49.63
C ASN A 230 6.29 -14.51 -49.19
N LEU A 231 5.30 -13.77 -49.67
CA LEU A 231 3.89 -14.16 -49.61
C LEU A 231 3.50 -14.89 -50.89
N TYR A 232 2.51 -15.78 -50.81
CA TYR A 232 2.15 -16.58 -51.99
C TYR A 232 1.42 -15.76 -53.06
N ASP A 233 0.63 -14.78 -52.63
CA ASP A 233 -0.24 -13.90 -53.43
C ASP A 233 -0.49 -12.58 -52.65
N THR A 234 -1.18 -11.62 -53.24
CA THR A 234 -1.45 -10.34 -52.58
C THR A 234 -2.27 -10.54 -51.28
N PRO A 235 -1.98 -9.79 -50.20
CA PRO A 235 -2.82 -9.72 -49.01
C PRO A 235 -4.06 -8.82 -49.22
N ALA A 236 -4.18 -8.10 -50.34
CA ALA A 236 -5.38 -7.34 -50.68
C ALA A 236 -6.55 -8.25 -51.13
N ASN A 237 -7.05 -9.08 -50.21
CA ASN A 237 -7.99 -10.17 -50.49
C ASN A 237 -9.35 -10.04 -49.76
N GLY A 238 -9.63 -8.85 -49.24
CA GLY A 238 -10.88 -8.52 -48.56
C GLY A 238 -11.00 -9.11 -47.15
N LYS A 239 -9.91 -9.63 -46.57
CA LYS A 239 -9.90 -10.21 -45.22
C LYS A 239 -8.99 -9.45 -44.27
N TRP A 240 -9.29 -9.55 -42.98
CA TRP A 240 -8.38 -9.14 -41.92
C TRP A 240 -7.25 -10.15 -41.75
N HIS A 241 -6.06 -9.63 -41.52
CA HIS A 241 -4.83 -10.34 -41.20
C HIS A 241 -4.40 -10.01 -39.79
N LYS A 242 -3.41 -10.74 -39.25
CA LYS A 242 -2.99 -10.60 -37.86
C LYS A 242 -1.48 -10.46 -37.74
N LEU A 243 -1.05 -9.49 -36.95
CA LEU A 243 0.31 -9.39 -36.43
C LEU A 243 0.27 -9.52 -34.91
N GLN A 244 0.98 -10.51 -34.38
CA GLN A 244 1.17 -10.69 -32.95
C GLN A 244 2.64 -10.43 -32.59
N LEU A 245 2.87 -9.57 -31.60
CA LEU A 245 4.19 -9.25 -31.07
C LEU A 245 4.30 -9.75 -29.63
N ASP A 246 5.19 -10.70 -29.38
CA ASP A 246 5.49 -11.19 -28.04
C ASP A 246 6.90 -10.74 -27.65
N TRP A 247 7.03 -9.90 -26.62
CA TRP A 247 8.31 -9.49 -26.06
C TRP A 247 8.58 -10.19 -24.74
N LYS A 248 9.80 -10.75 -24.65
CA LYS A 248 10.33 -11.39 -23.45
C LYS A 248 11.62 -10.71 -23.06
N LYS A 249 11.63 -10.03 -21.92
CA LYS A 249 12.84 -9.37 -21.42
C LYS A 249 13.86 -10.40 -20.96
N ASP A 250 15.14 -10.07 -21.07
CA ASP A 250 16.19 -10.81 -20.38
C ASP A 250 16.66 -10.06 -19.11
N ASN A 251 17.56 -10.68 -18.35
CA ASN A 251 18.11 -10.08 -17.12
C ASN A 251 19.34 -9.18 -17.38
N LEU A 252 19.72 -8.98 -18.65
CA LEU A 252 20.90 -8.20 -19.06
C LEU A 252 20.51 -6.84 -19.69
N GLY A 253 19.23 -6.46 -19.60
CA GLY A 253 18.71 -5.22 -20.17
C GLY A 253 18.38 -5.32 -21.66
N GLY A 254 18.35 -6.53 -22.23
CA GLY A 254 17.88 -6.84 -23.56
C GLY A 254 16.59 -7.67 -23.53
N GLY A 255 16.38 -8.45 -24.58
CA GLY A 255 15.28 -9.40 -24.68
C GLY A 255 15.07 -9.94 -26.09
N THR A 256 13.97 -10.65 -26.27
CA THR A 256 13.59 -11.29 -27.53
C THR A 256 12.18 -10.83 -27.92
N LEU A 257 12.07 -10.25 -29.11
CA LEU A 257 10.80 -9.97 -29.80
C LEU A 257 10.49 -11.12 -30.74
N THR A 258 9.31 -11.74 -30.58
CA THR A 258 8.76 -12.67 -31.55
C THR A 258 7.61 -12.00 -32.29
N ALA A 259 7.78 -11.77 -33.60
CA ALA A 259 6.76 -11.20 -34.47
C ALA A 259 6.13 -12.31 -35.33
N LYS A 260 4.84 -12.56 -35.14
CA LYS A 260 4.06 -13.58 -35.87
C LYS A 260 3.05 -12.91 -36.78
N MET A 261 3.30 -12.99 -38.08
CA MET A 261 2.40 -12.54 -39.13
C MET A 261 1.51 -13.70 -39.59
N THR A 262 0.22 -13.43 -39.77
CA THR A 262 -0.75 -14.36 -40.36
C THR A 262 -1.55 -13.64 -41.45
N ILE A 263 -1.33 -14.03 -42.70
CA ILE A 263 -2.15 -13.59 -43.85
C ILE A 263 -3.28 -14.59 -44.02
N THR A 264 -4.48 -14.19 -43.63
CA THR A 264 -5.70 -15.00 -43.73
C THR A 264 -6.07 -15.24 -45.19
N ARG A 265 -6.25 -16.51 -45.57
CA ARG A 265 -6.72 -16.95 -46.90
C ARG A 265 -7.81 -18.01 -46.77
N THR A 266 -8.48 -18.37 -47.86
CA THR A 266 -9.60 -19.34 -47.85
C THR A 266 -9.12 -20.79 -47.72
N LYS A 267 -7.96 -21.13 -48.29
CA LYS A 267 -7.44 -22.49 -48.32
C LYS A 267 -6.22 -22.67 -47.43
N ASP A 268 -5.18 -21.86 -47.66
CA ASP A 268 -3.90 -21.98 -46.96
C ASP A 268 -3.42 -20.58 -46.52
N PRO A 269 -3.50 -20.21 -45.23
CA PRO A 269 -2.98 -18.93 -44.73
C PRO A 269 -1.44 -18.88 -44.78
N ASP A 270 -0.88 -17.68 -45.03
CA ASP A 270 0.57 -17.48 -44.98
C ASP A 270 0.97 -17.16 -43.53
N TYR A 271 1.99 -17.85 -43.03
CA TYR A 271 2.55 -17.57 -41.71
C TYR A 271 4.00 -17.12 -41.84
N ALA A 272 4.34 -16.01 -41.19
CA ALA A 272 5.73 -15.62 -40.96
C ALA A 272 5.97 -15.53 -39.45
N THR A 273 7.12 -16.02 -38.98
CA THR A 273 7.54 -15.86 -37.60
C THR A 273 8.99 -15.41 -37.61
N GLU A 274 9.22 -14.21 -37.08
CA GLU A 274 10.53 -13.61 -36.95
C GLU A 274 10.88 -13.53 -35.47
N VAL A 275 12.11 -13.95 -35.14
CA VAL A 275 12.63 -13.90 -33.77
C VAL A 275 13.80 -12.95 -33.74
N ILE A 276 13.59 -11.78 -33.18
CA ILE A 276 14.56 -10.69 -33.11
C ILE A 276 15.10 -10.63 -31.69
N LYS A 277 16.40 -10.83 -31.54
CA LYS A 277 17.08 -10.67 -30.25
C LYS A 277 17.73 -9.29 -30.20
N TRP A 278 17.45 -8.54 -29.14
CA TRP A 278 18.13 -7.29 -28.85
C TRP A 278 18.92 -7.41 -27.56
N THR A 279 20.22 -7.18 -27.63
CA THR A 279 21.03 -6.88 -26.45
C THR A 279 20.79 -5.42 -26.01
N LYS A 280 21.25 -5.06 -24.81
CA LYS A 280 21.28 -3.66 -24.36
C LYS A 280 21.99 -2.74 -25.38
N ASN A 281 23.06 -3.23 -26.01
CA ASN A 281 23.82 -2.47 -27.01
C ASN A 281 23.06 -2.34 -28.34
N ASP A 282 22.30 -3.34 -28.74
CA ASP A 282 21.43 -3.25 -29.91
C ASP A 282 20.33 -2.21 -29.69
N ILE A 283 19.73 -2.19 -28.50
CA ILE A 283 18.70 -1.20 -28.15
C ILE A 283 19.28 0.22 -28.20
N GLN A 284 20.49 0.41 -27.65
CA GLN A 284 21.22 1.66 -27.78
C GLN A 284 21.45 2.02 -29.25
N LYS A 285 22.01 1.10 -30.03
CA LYS A 285 22.39 1.34 -31.43
C LYS A 285 21.20 1.70 -32.32
N TYR A 286 20.08 1.00 -32.18
CA TYR A 286 18.97 1.09 -33.14
C TYR A 286 17.89 2.08 -32.75
N PHE A 287 17.77 2.46 -31.48
CA PHE A 287 16.68 3.32 -31.01
C PHE A 287 17.13 4.63 -30.35
N SER A 288 18.40 4.79 -29.96
CA SER A 288 18.87 6.07 -29.38
C SER A 288 18.93 7.17 -30.43
N GLN A 289 18.75 8.44 -30.04
CA GLN A 289 18.84 9.57 -30.96
C GLN A 289 20.27 10.07 -31.15
N GLY A 290 21.11 9.90 -30.12
CA GLY A 290 22.54 10.13 -30.18
C GLY A 290 23.31 9.02 -29.47
N SER A 291 24.59 8.87 -29.82
CA SER A 291 25.48 7.85 -29.25
C SER A 291 25.73 8.01 -27.74
N THR A 292 25.40 9.17 -27.17
CA THR A 292 25.54 9.48 -25.74
C THR A 292 24.22 9.43 -24.97
N ASP A 293 23.08 9.29 -25.66
CA ASP A 293 21.78 9.22 -25.01
C ASP A 293 21.63 7.90 -24.26
N PRO A 294 20.89 7.84 -23.14
CA PRO A 294 20.56 6.57 -22.53
C PRO A 294 19.69 5.71 -23.47
N ALA A 295 19.94 4.41 -23.51
CA ALA A 295 19.15 3.46 -24.28
C ALA A 295 17.65 3.59 -23.92
N PRO A 296 16.77 3.83 -24.89
CA PRO A 296 15.34 3.96 -24.62
C PRO A 296 14.79 2.62 -24.11
N ARG A 297 14.03 2.67 -23.01
CA ARG A 297 13.37 1.48 -22.43
C ARG A 297 11.90 1.38 -22.77
N LYS A 298 11.30 2.46 -23.27
CA LYS A 298 9.91 2.50 -23.71
C LYS A 298 9.86 3.04 -25.13
N LEU A 299 9.19 2.32 -26.02
CA LEU A 299 9.08 2.66 -27.44
C LEU A 299 7.63 3.03 -27.78
N TYR A 300 7.51 3.89 -28.78
CA TYR A 300 6.26 4.23 -29.44
C TYR A 300 5.93 3.19 -30.48
N LEU A 301 4.63 2.94 -30.65
CA LEU A 301 4.09 2.10 -31.71
C LEU A 301 3.57 3.01 -32.83
N GLY A 302 4.06 2.80 -34.03
CA GLY A 302 3.69 3.53 -35.23
C GLY A 302 3.18 2.62 -36.33
N PHE A 303 2.37 3.20 -37.20
CA PHE A 303 1.88 2.56 -38.42
C PHE A 303 2.07 3.53 -39.56
N THR A 304 2.64 3.08 -40.68
CA THR A 304 2.86 3.90 -41.87
C THR A 304 2.39 3.16 -43.10
N GLY A 305 2.15 3.88 -44.19
CA GLY A 305 1.92 3.27 -45.49
C GLY A 305 1.88 4.29 -46.60
N THR A 306 1.88 3.79 -47.82
CA THR A 306 1.90 4.59 -49.04
C THR A 306 1.06 3.93 -50.12
N THR A 307 0.60 4.74 -51.08
CA THR A 307 -0.05 4.26 -52.31
C THR A 307 0.54 4.99 -53.52
N SER A 308 0.39 4.39 -54.71
CA SER A 308 0.84 4.97 -55.98
C SER A 308 -0.34 5.08 -56.96
N ASN A 309 -0.11 4.89 -58.27
CA ASN A 309 -1.18 4.71 -59.24
C ASN A 309 -1.94 3.38 -59.08
N VAL A 310 -1.41 2.48 -58.25
CA VAL A 310 -2.12 1.34 -57.68
C VAL A 310 -2.21 1.54 -56.17
N PHE A 311 -3.39 1.26 -55.62
CA PHE A 311 -3.75 1.76 -54.30
C PHE A 311 -4.81 0.88 -53.65
N GLU A 312 -4.70 0.77 -52.34
CA GLU A 312 -5.66 0.14 -51.43
C GLU A 312 -5.77 0.91 -50.12
N PRO A 313 -6.86 0.74 -49.37
CA PRO A 313 -6.92 1.22 -48.00
C PRO A 313 -6.00 0.36 -47.12
N HIS A 314 -5.29 1.03 -46.21
CA HIS A 314 -4.50 0.39 -45.18
C HIS A 314 -5.13 0.69 -43.83
N VAL A 315 -5.70 -0.33 -43.18
CA VAL A 315 -6.45 -0.15 -41.93
C VAL A 315 -5.91 -1.07 -40.86
N VAL A 316 -5.78 -0.57 -39.64
CA VAL A 316 -5.37 -1.33 -38.46
C VAL A 316 -6.46 -1.27 -37.40
N ALA A 317 -6.70 -2.42 -36.77
CA ALA A 317 -7.46 -2.52 -35.54
C ALA A 317 -6.59 -3.18 -34.47
N ILE A 318 -6.71 -2.70 -33.23
CA ILE A 318 -5.89 -3.17 -32.13
C ILE A 318 -6.75 -4.09 -31.27
N GLY A 319 -6.44 -5.38 -31.24
CA GLY A 319 -7.20 -6.37 -30.47
C GLY A 319 -6.79 -6.42 -28.99
N ALA A 320 -5.50 -6.49 -28.71
CA ALA A 320 -4.96 -6.53 -27.35
C ALA A 320 -3.73 -5.61 -27.22
N MET A 321 -3.80 -4.67 -26.28
CA MET A 321 -2.67 -3.85 -25.84
C MET A 321 -2.47 -3.98 -24.33
N PRO A 322 -1.23 -4.19 -23.86
CA PRO A 322 -0.87 -4.01 -22.47
C PRO A 322 -0.71 -2.51 -22.20
N GLU A 323 -1.83 -1.81 -22.09
CA GLU A 323 -1.83 -0.56 -21.35
C GLU A 323 -1.57 -0.88 -19.87
N ALA A 324 -0.78 -0.06 -19.18
CA ALA A 324 -0.59 -0.19 -17.74
C ALA A 324 -1.38 0.92 -17.04
N ALA A 325 -2.17 0.55 -16.02
CA ALA A 325 -2.80 1.53 -15.15
C ALA A 325 -1.72 2.40 -14.47
N THR A 326 -2.00 3.69 -14.32
CA THR A 326 -1.14 4.58 -13.53
C THR A 326 -1.70 4.66 -12.12
N VAL A 327 -0.85 4.34 -11.13
CA VAL A 327 -1.26 4.29 -9.72
C VAL A 327 -0.24 5.07 -8.88
N ASN A 328 -0.73 5.99 -8.06
CA ASN A 328 0.06 6.69 -7.06
C ASN A 328 -0.76 6.86 -5.78
N GLY A 329 -0.13 6.75 -4.62
CA GLY A 329 -0.84 6.84 -3.35
C GLY A 329 -0.08 7.58 -2.28
N THR A 330 -0.85 8.19 -1.38
CA THR A 330 -0.35 8.90 -0.21
C THR A 330 -0.95 8.38 1.08
N VAL A 331 -0.18 8.47 2.16
CA VAL A 331 -0.64 8.24 3.55
C VAL A 331 -0.29 9.44 4.42
N ALA A 332 -1.27 9.93 5.19
CA ALA A 332 -1.09 10.94 6.22
C ALA A 332 -1.43 10.35 7.59
N LEU A 333 -0.62 10.65 8.60
CA LEU A 333 -0.95 10.36 10.00
C LEU A 333 -1.58 11.60 10.61
N MET A 334 -2.73 11.46 11.25
CA MET A 334 -3.56 12.58 11.70
C MET A 334 -3.93 12.41 13.18
N ARG A 335 -3.96 13.52 13.92
CA ARG A 335 -4.53 13.64 15.28
C ARG A 335 -5.71 14.61 15.20
N GLY A 336 -6.92 14.07 15.13
CA GLY A 336 -8.08 14.87 14.75
C GLY A 336 -7.87 15.50 13.37
N ALA A 337 -8.04 16.82 13.24
CA ALA A 337 -7.78 17.51 11.97
C ALA A 337 -6.31 17.90 11.75
N GLU A 338 -5.43 17.70 12.74
CA GLU A 338 -4.02 18.07 12.67
C GLU A 338 -3.19 16.97 12.01
N THR A 339 -2.34 17.34 11.05
CA THR A 339 -1.34 16.41 10.50
C THR A 339 -0.19 16.21 11.47
N VAL A 340 0.16 14.95 11.72
CA VAL A 340 1.31 14.57 12.53
C VAL A 340 2.58 14.66 11.69
N GLU A 341 3.51 15.49 12.15
CA GLU A 341 4.79 15.77 11.50
C GLU A 341 5.96 15.56 12.48
N ALA A 342 7.20 15.71 12.00
CA ALA A 342 8.41 15.47 12.78
C ALA A 342 8.55 16.32 14.07
N THR A 343 7.78 17.39 14.20
CA THR A 343 7.74 18.28 15.38
C THR A 343 6.55 17.99 16.30
N THR A 344 5.64 17.11 15.90
CA THR A 344 4.42 16.81 16.67
C THR A 344 4.76 15.90 17.84
N HIS A 345 4.47 16.37 19.06
CA HIS A 345 4.57 15.60 20.28
C HIS A 345 3.31 14.75 20.49
N LEU A 346 3.51 13.45 20.66
CA LEU A 346 2.48 12.45 20.89
C LEU A 346 2.64 11.82 22.27
N LYS A 347 1.52 11.62 22.95
CA LYS A 347 1.46 10.99 24.28
C LYS A 347 0.73 9.66 24.22
N VAL A 348 0.96 8.82 25.22
CA VAL A 348 0.21 7.56 25.38
C VAL A 348 -1.29 7.84 25.36
N ASP A 349 -2.03 6.96 24.68
CA ASP A 349 -3.47 7.03 24.43
C ASP A 349 -3.95 8.20 23.55
N ASP A 350 -3.05 8.99 22.95
CA ASP A 350 -3.44 9.89 21.85
C ASP A 350 -4.11 9.06 20.73
N VAL A 351 -5.32 9.48 20.35
CA VAL A 351 -6.10 8.86 19.27
C VAL A 351 -5.68 9.44 17.93
N LEU A 352 -5.28 8.55 17.03
CA LEU A 352 -4.74 8.87 15.72
C LEU A 352 -5.56 8.20 14.64
N HIS A 353 -5.35 8.60 13.39
CA HIS A 353 -5.81 7.85 12.24
C HIS A 353 -4.86 8.03 11.06
N TYR A 354 -4.74 6.97 10.28
CA TYR A 354 -4.02 6.99 9.01
C TYR A 354 -5.00 7.22 7.88
N ASP A 355 -4.82 8.30 7.13
CA ASP A 355 -5.63 8.62 5.97
C ASP A 355 -4.89 8.27 4.68
N TYR A 356 -5.49 7.36 3.92
CA TYR A 356 -4.98 6.88 2.65
C TYR A 356 -5.72 7.54 1.50
N THR A 357 -4.97 7.98 0.49
CA THR A 357 -5.51 8.45 -0.79
C THR A 357 -4.73 7.81 -1.91
N VAL A 358 -5.38 6.98 -2.72
CA VAL A 358 -4.78 6.33 -3.89
C VAL A 358 -5.47 6.85 -5.14
N ASN A 359 -4.73 7.50 -6.03
CA ASN A 359 -5.26 7.89 -7.33
C ASN A 359 -4.89 6.83 -8.36
N VAL A 360 -5.88 6.44 -9.14
CA VAL A 360 -5.79 5.40 -10.16
C VAL A 360 -6.30 5.98 -11.45
N LYS A 361 -5.51 5.83 -12.51
CA LYS A 361 -5.97 5.96 -13.89
C LYS A 361 -5.99 4.57 -14.50
N ALA A 362 -7.17 3.97 -14.58
CA ALA A 362 -7.36 2.68 -15.22
C ALA A 362 -7.13 2.80 -16.74
N THR A 363 -6.82 1.67 -17.38
CA THR A 363 -6.57 1.61 -18.82
C THR A 363 -7.88 1.72 -19.59
N SER A 364 -7.85 2.14 -20.86
CA SER A 364 -9.05 2.16 -21.70
C SER A 364 -9.67 0.77 -21.88
N GLN A 365 -8.84 -0.28 -21.84
CA GLN A 365 -9.25 -1.65 -22.15
C GLN A 365 -9.85 -2.40 -20.96
N ALA A 366 -9.36 -2.15 -19.74
CA ALA A 366 -9.65 -3.00 -18.59
C ALA A 366 -9.80 -2.23 -17.27
N PRO A 367 -10.64 -2.72 -16.34
CA PRO A 367 -10.70 -2.15 -15.00
C PRO A 367 -9.38 -2.41 -14.27
N TRP A 368 -9.03 -1.56 -13.31
CA TRP A 368 -7.88 -1.80 -12.45
C TRP A 368 -8.32 -2.15 -11.03
N PRO A 369 -7.82 -3.25 -10.45
CA PRO A 369 -7.00 -4.29 -11.06
C PRO A 369 -7.90 -5.25 -11.84
N GLU A 370 -7.40 -5.83 -12.93
CA GLU A 370 -8.12 -6.84 -13.71
C GLU A 370 -8.52 -8.06 -12.87
N SER A 371 -7.68 -8.40 -11.87
CA SER A 371 -7.89 -9.53 -10.96
C SER A 371 -9.14 -9.43 -10.08
N GLY A 372 -9.83 -8.28 -10.05
CA GLY A 372 -11.04 -8.09 -9.24
C GLY A 372 -10.79 -7.42 -7.88
N THR A 373 -9.56 -7.44 -7.37
CA THR A 373 -9.28 -6.95 -6.00
C THR A 373 -7.95 -6.22 -5.90
N VAL A 374 -7.99 -5.00 -5.35
CA VAL A 374 -6.76 -4.30 -4.91
C VAL A 374 -6.38 -4.85 -3.54
N MET A 375 -5.08 -5.09 -3.35
CA MET A 375 -4.51 -5.39 -2.06
C MET A 375 -3.67 -4.21 -1.58
N MET A 376 -3.86 -3.78 -0.34
CA MET A 376 -2.96 -2.80 0.29
C MET A 376 -2.29 -3.42 1.49
N ASN A 377 -0.96 -3.30 1.55
CA ASN A 377 -0.22 -3.65 2.75
C ASN A 377 0.10 -2.38 3.52
N VAL A 378 -0.37 -2.32 4.76
CA VAL A 378 -0.39 -1.10 5.54
C VAL A 378 0.28 -1.34 6.91
N PRO A 379 1.59 -1.06 7.02
CA PRO A 379 2.33 -1.12 8.27
C PRO A 379 1.83 -0.06 9.25
N LYS A 380 1.84 -0.37 10.55
CA LYS A 380 1.71 0.64 11.60
C LYS A 380 3.05 0.98 12.20
N GLY A 381 3.15 2.21 12.71
CA GLY A 381 4.24 2.61 13.58
C GLY A 381 4.41 1.69 14.78
N LYS A 382 5.67 1.45 15.17
CA LYS A 382 6.05 0.51 16.23
C LYS A 382 5.31 0.76 17.55
N TYR A 383 5.03 2.03 17.85
CA TYR A 383 4.44 2.49 19.11
C TYR A 383 2.94 2.73 19.03
N PHE A 384 2.29 2.33 17.94
CA PHE A 384 0.85 2.50 17.78
C PHE A 384 0.16 1.14 17.79
N ASP A 385 -1.14 1.13 18.08
CA ASP A 385 -2.04 0.01 17.85
C ASP A 385 -3.19 0.45 16.94
N TYR A 386 -3.56 -0.40 15.98
CA TYR A 386 -4.80 -0.21 15.25
C TYR A 386 -5.99 -0.41 16.18
N LEU A 387 -7.10 0.29 15.92
CA LEU A 387 -8.31 0.19 16.71
C LEU A 387 -9.42 -0.55 15.95
N LYS A 388 -10.20 -1.33 16.70
CA LYS A 388 -11.49 -1.83 16.26
C LYS A 388 -12.53 -0.71 16.30
N ALA A 389 -13.70 -0.94 15.70
CA ALA A 389 -14.81 0.01 15.69
C ALA A 389 -15.33 0.36 17.10
N ASP A 390 -15.10 -0.52 18.08
CA ASP A 390 -15.42 -0.31 19.50
C ASP A 390 -14.35 0.53 20.25
N GLY A 391 -13.29 0.97 19.55
CA GLY A 391 -12.18 1.75 20.12
C GLY A 391 -11.12 0.93 20.85
N THR A 392 -11.24 -0.39 20.91
CA THR A 392 -10.23 -1.25 21.56
C THR A 392 -9.12 -1.67 20.59
N PRO A 393 -7.89 -1.96 21.08
CA PRO A 393 -6.80 -2.42 20.21
C PRO A 393 -7.15 -3.69 19.44
N ALA A 394 -6.82 -3.70 18.14
CA ALA A 394 -6.92 -4.87 17.29
C ALA A 394 -5.75 -5.83 17.54
N LYS A 395 -6.03 -7.13 17.50
CA LYS A 395 -5.06 -8.22 17.72
C LYS A 395 -4.73 -8.93 16.40
N PRO A 396 -3.58 -9.64 16.33
CA PRO A 396 -3.26 -10.50 15.19
C PRO A 396 -4.41 -11.46 14.84
N GLY A 397 -4.80 -11.50 13.56
CA GLY A 397 -5.92 -12.29 13.07
C GLY A 397 -7.27 -11.59 13.08
N ASP A 398 -7.43 -10.47 13.79
CA ASP A 398 -8.67 -9.69 13.75
C ASP A 398 -8.95 -9.16 12.34
N THR A 399 -10.23 -9.06 12.00
CA THR A 399 -10.72 -8.48 10.75
C THR A 399 -11.47 -7.18 11.04
N LEU A 400 -11.07 -6.10 10.39
CA LEU A 400 -11.63 -4.76 10.54
C LEU A 400 -12.48 -4.42 9.30
N PRO A 401 -13.75 -4.00 9.46
CA PRO A 401 -14.50 -3.41 8.37
C PRO A 401 -13.90 -2.04 8.03
N ILE A 402 -13.60 -1.81 6.75
CA ILE A 402 -13.00 -0.56 6.27
C ILE A 402 -13.96 0.07 5.29
N LYS A 403 -14.42 1.28 5.61
CA LYS A 403 -15.20 2.09 4.68
C LYS A 403 -14.26 2.74 3.67
N VAL A 404 -14.49 2.47 2.40
CA VAL A 404 -13.71 2.99 1.27
C VAL A 404 -14.59 3.90 0.44
N THR A 405 -14.13 5.10 0.14
CA THR A 405 -14.84 6.04 -0.71
C THR A 405 -14.14 6.17 -2.05
N ILE A 406 -14.90 6.02 -3.14
CA ILE A 406 -14.47 6.36 -4.50
C ILE A 406 -15.40 7.44 -5.03
N GLY A 407 -14.85 8.63 -5.32
CA GLY A 407 -15.68 9.78 -5.68
C GLY A 407 -16.67 10.11 -4.56
N ASN A 408 -17.97 9.97 -4.84
CA ASN A 408 -19.06 10.20 -3.88
C ASN A 408 -19.74 8.90 -3.40
N THR A 409 -19.16 7.74 -3.71
CA THR A 409 -19.75 6.42 -3.40
C THR A 409 -18.92 5.68 -2.37
N ASP A 410 -19.61 5.08 -1.41
CA ASP A 410 -19.01 4.31 -0.32
C ASP A 410 -19.11 2.81 -0.56
N TYR A 411 -18.02 2.11 -0.27
CA TYR A 411 -17.84 0.68 -0.41
C TYR A 411 -17.33 0.08 0.91
N GLN A 412 -17.49 -1.22 1.08
CA GLN A 412 -16.98 -1.96 2.23
C GLN A 412 -15.82 -2.86 1.80
N ALA A 413 -14.64 -2.58 2.37
CA ALA A 413 -13.47 -3.43 2.30
C ALA A 413 -13.23 -4.12 3.65
N GLN A 414 -12.29 -5.07 3.68
CA GLN A 414 -11.92 -5.79 4.88
C GLN A 414 -10.41 -5.70 5.10
N GLY A 415 -9.98 -5.33 6.29
CA GLY A 415 -8.58 -5.33 6.69
C GLY A 415 -8.29 -6.46 7.65
N LYS A 416 -7.34 -7.35 7.33
CA LYS A 416 -6.92 -8.43 8.22
C LYS A 416 -5.57 -8.09 8.87
N ILE A 417 -5.55 -8.04 10.20
CA ILE A 417 -4.31 -7.86 10.96
C ILE A 417 -3.44 -9.10 10.79
N GLN A 418 -2.20 -8.91 10.35
CA GLN A 418 -1.29 -10.02 10.10
C GLN A 418 -0.75 -10.63 11.40
N PRO A 419 -0.20 -11.86 11.35
CA PRO A 419 0.34 -12.56 12.54
C PRO A 419 1.42 -11.78 13.30
N ASP A 420 2.19 -10.94 12.60
CA ASP A 420 3.20 -10.06 13.22
C ASP A 420 2.59 -8.92 14.05
N GLY A 421 1.28 -8.68 13.91
CA GLY A 421 0.56 -7.59 14.54
C GLY A 421 0.98 -6.19 14.09
N ASN A 422 1.87 -6.05 13.11
CA ASN A 422 2.48 -4.77 12.70
C ASN A 422 1.98 -4.26 11.35
N GLN A 423 1.18 -5.06 10.64
CA GLN A 423 0.61 -4.65 9.36
C GLN A 423 -0.83 -5.15 9.22
N ILE A 424 -1.61 -4.41 8.43
CA ILE A 424 -2.95 -4.81 8.01
C ILE A 424 -2.94 -4.98 6.49
N VAL A 425 -3.48 -6.09 6.03
CA VAL A 425 -3.72 -6.34 4.60
C VAL A 425 -5.17 -6.03 4.30
N VAL A 426 -5.39 -5.00 3.50
CA VAL A 426 -6.73 -4.58 3.06
C VAL A 426 -7.08 -5.28 1.75
N THR A 427 -8.23 -5.95 1.73
CA THR A 427 -8.78 -6.72 0.60
C THR A 427 -10.22 -6.32 0.32
N ASN A 428 -10.79 -6.84 -0.77
CA ASN A 428 -12.13 -6.47 -1.27
C ASN A 428 -12.29 -4.98 -1.57
N MET A 429 -11.17 -4.32 -1.88
CA MET A 429 -11.18 -2.97 -2.40
C MET A 429 -11.86 -2.97 -3.78
N PRO A 430 -12.79 -2.04 -4.04
CA PRO A 430 -13.50 -1.96 -5.32
C PRO A 430 -12.53 -1.71 -6.48
N GLN A 431 -12.84 -2.30 -7.64
CA GLN A 431 -12.14 -2.01 -8.89
C GLN A 431 -12.45 -0.59 -9.38
N VAL A 432 -11.47 0.00 -10.06
CA VAL A 432 -11.64 1.23 -10.82
C VAL A 432 -12.06 0.85 -12.24
N PRO A 433 -13.24 1.30 -12.73
CA PRO A 433 -13.73 0.93 -14.06
C PRO A 433 -12.76 1.30 -15.19
N LYS A 434 -12.76 0.51 -16.26
CA LYS A 434 -11.96 0.79 -17.46
C LYS A 434 -12.20 2.20 -17.99
N GLY A 435 -11.14 2.85 -18.45
CA GLY A 435 -11.15 4.20 -19.04
C GLY A 435 -11.39 5.32 -18.03
N THR A 436 -11.46 5.04 -16.73
CA THR A 436 -11.77 6.05 -15.71
C THR A 436 -10.56 6.43 -14.87
N THR A 437 -10.61 7.66 -14.34
CA THR A 437 -9.73 8.09 -13.25
C THR A 437 -10.54 8.12 -11.96
N ALA A 438 -10.01 7.54 -10.90
CA ALA A 438 -10.65 7.46 -9.61
C ALA A 438 -9.68 7.77 -8.48
N THR A 439 -10.18 8.41 -7.43
CA THR A 439 -9.47 8.59 -6.17
C THR A 439 -10.13 7.72 -5.12
N VAL A 440 -9.37 6.75 -4.61
CA VAL A 440 -9.77 5.83 -3.56
C VAL A 440 -9.30 6.38 -2.21
N LYS A 441 -10.21 6.55 -1.25
CA LYS A 441 -9.90 7.06 0.09
C LYS A 441 -10.43 6.15 1.18
N PHE A 442 -9.67 5.98 2.24
CA PHE A 442 -10.12 5.34 3.48
C PHE A 442 -9.23 5.76 4.63
N SER A 443 -9.71 5.51 5.85
CA SER A 443 -9.00 5.83 7.08
C SER A 443 -8.90 4.61 7.99
N LEU A 444 -7.79 4.50 8.73
CA LEU A 444 -7.59 3.46 9.73
C LEU A 444 -7.33 4.09 11.09
N PRO A 445 -8.20 3.87 12.08
CA PRO A 445 -8.01 4.41 13.42
C PRO A 445 -6.86 3.70 14.13
N ALA A 446 -6.09 4.48 14.87
CA ALA A 446 -4.97 4.00 15.66
C ALA A 446 -4.92 4.75 17.00
N LYS A 447 -4.09 4.26 17.91
CA LYS A 447 -3.72 4.99 19.12
C LYS A 447 -2.27 4.79 19.48
N VAL A 448 -1.71 5.74 20.21
CA VAL A 448 -0.41 5.55 20.85
C VAL A 448 -0.53 4.54 21.98
N LYS A 449 0.22 3.44 21.90
CA LYS A 449 0.22 2.40 22.92
C LYS A 449 1.21 2.72 24.02
N HIS A 450 1.01 2.13 25.20
CA HIS A 450 2.00 2.17 26.27
C HIS A 450 3.35 1.64 25.78
N HIS A 451 4.42 2.40 26.01
CA HIS A 451 5.71 2.19 25.36
C HIS A 451 6.90 2.14 26.31
N GLY A 452 6.73 2.56 27.57
CA GLY A 452 7.78 2.51 28.59
C GLY A 452 8.96 3.47 28.38
N LEU A 453 8.94 4.30 27.33
CA LEU A 453 9.96 5.32 27.10
C LEU A 453 10.00 6.31 28.27
N VAL A 454 11.20 6.58 28.77
CA VAL A 454 11.46 7.47 29.91
C VAL A 454 11.99 8.84 29.49
N GLN A 455 12.20 9.04 28.19
CA GLN A 455 12.68 10.29 27.61
C GLN A 455 11.97 10.56 26.27
N THR A 456 11.87 11.84 25.94
CA THR A 456 11.35 12.29 24.65
C THR A 456 12.16 11.68 23.51
N THR A 457 11.51 11.01 22.58
CA THR A 457 12.16 10.21 21.53
C THR A 457 11.60 10.57 20.16
N PRO A 458 12.40 11.15 19.24
CA PRO A 458 12.03 11.27 17.84
C PRO A 458 11.94 9.89 17.18
N VAL A 459 10.90 9.67 16.38
CA VAL A 459 10.64 8.41 15.68
C VAL A 459 10.47 8.66 14.19
N GLN A 460 10.97 7.71 13.39
CA GLN A 460 10.70 7.62 11.95
C GLN A 460 10.21 6.21 11.63
N ASP A 461 9.02 6.11 11.05
CA ASP A 461 8.42 4.82 10.66
C ASP A 461 8.52 4.60 9.15
N LYS A 462 9.04 3.43 8.77
CA LYS A 462 9.18 2.96 7.38
C LYS A 462 9.13 1.41 7.34
N PRO A 463 8.55 0.79 6.29
CA PRO A 463 7.80 1.39 5.19
C PRO A 463 6.44 1.92 5.65
N ILE A 464 5.89 2.90 4.93
CA ILE A 464 4.59 3.53 5.25
C ILE A 464 3.42 2.90 4.48
N GLY A 465 3.70 1.86 3.68
CA GLY A 465 2.71 1.01 3.02
C GLY A 465 2.87 0.93 1.51
N THR A 466 2.14 -0.02 0.92
CA THR A 466 2.13 -0.29 -0.52
C THR A 466 0.71 -0.61 -1.00
N VAL A 467 0.49 -0.43 -2.31
CA VAL A 467 -0.71 -0.88 -3.01
C VAL A 467 -0.32 -1.81 -4.15
N THR A 468 -1.00 -2.94 -4.28
CA THR A 468 -0.71 -3.99 -5.25
C THR A 468 -1.95 -4.31 -6.09
N GLY A 469 -1.75 -4.37 -7.41
CA GLY A 469 -2.78 -4.74 -8.39
C GLY A 469 -2.11 -5.28 -9.66
N ASP A 470 -2.68 -6.34 -10.25
CA ASP A 470 -2.19 -6.99 -11.48
C ASP A 470 -0.70 -7.39 -11.41
N GLY A 471 -0.27 -7.89 -10.25
CA GLY A 471 1.11 -8.31 -10.01
C GLY A 471 2.13 -7.15 -9.87
N GLN A 472 1.69 -5.90 -9.95
CA GLN A 472 2.52 -4.70 -9.75
C GLN A 472 2.29 -4.12 -8.36
N THR A 473 3.36 -3.66 -7.71
CA THR A 473 3.31 -3.03 -6.39
C THR A 473 3.83 -1.59 -6.46
N TYR A 474 3.11 -0.67 -5.85
CA TYR A 474 3.41 0.76 -5.82
C TYR A 474 3.61 1.20 -4.36
N ASP A 475 4.72 1.87 -4.09
CA ASP A 475 5.01 2.41 -2.77
C ASP A 475 4.16 3.65 -2.49
N LEU A 476 3.65 3.75 -1.27
CA LEU A 476 2.98 4.96 -0.79
C LEU A 476 4.02 6.00 -0.34
N LYS A 477 3.64 7.28 -0.45
CA LYS A 477 4.42 8.43 0.06
C LYS A 477 3.59 9.25 1.04
N THR A 478 4.19 10.17 1.80
CA THR A 478 3.40 11.20 2.48
C THR A 478 2.87 12.21 1.46
N PRO A 479 1.87 13.05 1.79
CA PRO A 479 1.45 14.15 0.91
C PRO A 479 2.60 15.10 0.51
N ALA A 480 3.64 15.21 1.35
CA ALA A 480 4.86 15.96 1.07
C ALA A 480 5.92 15.18 0.26
N GLY A 481 5.60 13.96 -0.20
CA GLY A 481 6.49 13.13 -1.03
C GLY A 481 7.55 12.32 -0.28
N LYS A 482 7.51 12.27 1.06
CA LYS A 482 8.46 11.48 1.87
C LYS A 482 8.09 10.00 1.87
N ASP A 483 9.05 9.12 2.11
CA ASP A 483 8.86 7.67 2.20
C ASP A 483 8.83 7.13 3.64
N PHE A 484 8.72 8.04 4.61
CA PHE A 484 8.61 7.75 6.04
C PHE A 484 7.62 8.72 6.72
N LEU A 485 7.03 8.29 7.83
CA LEU A 485 6.31 9.15 8.78
C LEU A 485 7.26 9.52 9.91
N ALA A 486 7.14 10.74 10.45
CA ALA A 486 8.00 11.20 11.55
C ALA A 486 7.18 11.94 12.61
N TYR A 487 7.56 11.78 13.87
CA TYR A 487 6.92 12.38 15.04
C TYR A 487 7.83 12.28 16.28
N ILE A 488 7.40 12.86 17.40
CA ILE A 488 8.09 12.79 18.69
C ILE A 488 7.17 12.09 19.70
N LEU A 489 7.69 11.07 20.38
CA LEU A 489 7.00 10.46 21.54
C LEU A 489 7.47 11.12 22.82
N ASP A 490 6.53 11.59 23.62
CA ASP A 490 6.79 12.06 24.97
C ASP A 490 7.05 10.89 25.93
N PRO A 491 7.81 11.11 27.03
CA PRO A 491 8.02 10.08 28.03
C PRO A 491 6.69 9.65 28.65
N GLU A 492 6.55 8.35 28.89
CA GLU A 492 5.40 7.82 29.62
C GLU A 492 5.54 8.19 31.11
N THR A 493 4.48 8.73 31.68
CA THR A 493 4.44 9.16 33.08
C THR A 493 3.53 8.25 33.90
N GLY A 494 3.83 8.09 35.19
CA GLY A 494 2.95 7.43 36.14
C GLY A 494 3.28 7.83 37.56
N GLU A 495 2.50 7.35 38.52
CA GLU A 495 2.57 7.73 39.93
C GLU A 495 2.68 6.50 40.83
N LEU A 496 3.29 6.70 42.01
CA LEU A 496 3.28 5.74 43.11
C LEU A 496 2.39 6.31 44.21
N VAL A 497 1.27 5.64 44.49
CA VAL A 497 0.22 6.16 45.38
C VAL A 497 -0.12 5.13 46.45
N LEU A 498 -0.20 5.58 47.70
CA LEU A 498 -0.82 4.85 48.80
C LEU A 498 -2.33 5.15 48.77
N GLU A 499 -3.11 4.28 48.15
CA GLU A 499 -4.54 4.54 47.88
C GLU A 499 -5.42 4.41 49.11
N LYS A 500 -5.14 3.42 49.97
CA LYS A 500 -5.91 3.14 51.19
C LYS A 500 -5.00 2.65 52.32
N VAL A 501 -5.35 3.02 53.55
CA VAL A 501 -4.73 2.50 54.77
C VAL A 501 -5.80 2.03 55.76
N PRO A 502 -5.54 0.96 56.53
CA PRO A 502 -6.52 0.40 57.46
C PRO A 502 -6.58 1.16 58.78
N SER A 503 -7.76 1.15 59.39
CA SER A 503 -7.98 1.53 60.79
C SER A 503 -8.53 0.36 61.59
N PHE A 504 -8.21 0.29 62.90
CA PHE A 504 -8.50 -0.89 63.71
C PHE A 504 -9.23 -0.53 65.01
N VAL A 505 -10.21 -1.35 65.38
CA VAL A 505 -10.78 -1.42 66.73
C VAL A 505 -10.48 -2.80 67.28
N PHE A 506 -9.97 -2.86 68.51
CA PHE A 506 -9.46 -4.07 69.13
C PHE A 506 -10.32 -4.49 70.32
N GLU A 507 -10.83 -5.72 70.29
CA GLU A 507 -11.61 -6.32 71.38
C GLU A 507 -11.10 -7.75 71.67
N LEU A 508 -11.34 -8.26 72.88
CA LEU A 508 -11.11 -9.66 73.22
C LEU A 508 -12.28 -10.50 72.73
N LYS A 509 -12.00 -11.67 72.17
CA LYS A 509 -13.03 -12.63 71.84
C LYS A 509 -13.65 -13.22 73.13
N ASN A 510 -14.96 -13.40 73.13
CA ASN A 510 -15.76 -13.88 74.25
C ASN A 510 -16.70 -15.00 73.78
N GLY A 511 -16.18 -16.23 73.73
CA GLY A 511 -16.87 -17.38 73.15
C GLY A 511 -16.87 -17.37 71.62
N GLN A 512 -17.71 -18.19 70.99
CA GLN A 512 -17.64 -18.40 69.53
C GLN A 512 -18.03 -17.16 68.69
N THR A 513 -18.89 -16.28 69.20
CA THR A 513 -19.44 -15.14 68.45
C THR A 513 -19.39 -13.80 69.19
N GLY A 514 -19.01 -13.78 70.46
CA GLY A 514 -18.98 -12.56 71.28
C GLY A 514 -17.63 -11.86 71.26
N TYR A 515 -17.64 -10.55 71.52
CA TYR A 515 -16.44 -9.75 71.76
C TYR A 515 -16.67 -8.83 72.96
N ARG A 516 -15.62 -8.51 73.70
CA ARG A 516 -15.67 -7.63 74.89
C ARG A 516 -14.41 -6.78 75.02
N ASN A 517 -14.52 -5.70 75.77
CA ASN A 517 -13.35 -4.93 76.19
C ASN A 517 -12.51 -5.72 77.22
N PRO A 518 -11.17 -5.57 77.21
CA PRO A 518 -10.32 -6.10 78.26
C PRO A 518 -10.57 -5.35 79.58
N THR A 519 -10.43 -6.05 80.70
CA THR A 519 -10.46 -5.46 82.04
C THR A 519 -9.11 -4.82 82.37
N VAL A 520 -9.09 -3.89 83.32
CA VAL A 520 -7.84 -3.27 83.81
C VAL A 520 -6.83 -4.32 84.28
N MET A 521 -7.30 -5.38 84.94
CA MET A 521 -6.42 -6.44 85.45
C MET A 521 -5.82 -7.31 84.34
N GLU A 522 -6.54 -7.54 83.24
CA GLU A 522 -6.00 -8.22 82.06
C GLU A 522 -4.93 -7.36 81.37
N MET A 523 -5.14 -6.05 81.30
CA MET A 523 -4.14 -5.10 80.76
C MET A 523 -2.87 -5.08 81.63
N VAL A 524 -3.01 -5.08 82.97
CA VAL A 524 -1.87 -5.12 83.93
C VAL A 524 -1.10 -6.44 83.81
N LYS A 525 -1.80 -7.57 83.77
CA LYS A 525 -1.18 -8.90 83.60
C LYS A 525 -0.51 -9.06 82.24
N GLY A 526 -0.88 -8.24 81.26
CA GLY A 526 -0.48 -8.36 79.87
C GLY A 526 -1.36 -9.33 79.10
N LEU A 527 -1.46 -9.08 77.80
CA LEU A 527 -2.11 -9.93 76.81
C LEU A 527 -1.04 -10.40 75.83
N PRO A 528 -0.86 -11.72 75.61
CA PRO A 528 0.22 -12.22 74.79
C PRO A 528 0.19 -11.63 73.37
N THR A 529 1.37 -11.39 72.80
CA THR A 529 1.49 -11.01 71.38
C THR A 529 1.49 -12.30 70.55
N PRO A 530 0.70 -12.40 69.47
CA PRO A 530 0.75 -13.56 68.60
C PRO A 530 2.14 -13.70 67.96
N MET A 531 2.67 -14.93 67.96
CA MET A 531 3.92 -15.28 67.28
C MET A 531 3.62 -16.17 66.06
N ALA A 532 4.54 -16.17 65.09
CA ALA A 532 4.38 -16.74 63.74
C ALA A 532 3.91 -18.21 63.66
N THR A 533 3.94 -18.97 64.75
CA THR A 533 3.58 -20.40 64.81
C THR A 533 2.16 -20.69 65.31
N ASN A 534 1.39 -19.68 65.75
CA ASN A 534 0.15 -19.91 66.53
C ASN A 534 -1.15 -19.49 65.82
N TRP A 535 -1.16 -19.34 64.49
CA TRP A 535 -2.29 -18.77 63.75
C TRP A 535 -3.51 -19.70 63.60
N ASP A 536 -3.29 -21.03 63.68
CA ASP A 536 -4.36 -22.02 63.59
C ASP A 536 -5.11 -22.15 64.93
N GLN A 537 -6.23 -21.42 65.01
CA GLN A 537 -7.45 -21.79 65.74
C GLN A 537 -7.29 -22.58 67.05
N ALA A 538 -6.99 -21.88 68.15
CA ALA A 538 -7.39 -22.26 69.52
C ALA A 538 -7.28 -21.11 70.55
N ASN A 539 -6.44 -20.09 70.31
CA ASN A 539 -6.07 -19.09 71.33
C ASN A 539 -6.49 -17.64 71.02
N ALA A 540 -7.37 -17.40 70.05
CA ALA A 540 -7.83 -16.03 69.73
C ALA A 540 -8.51 -15.31 70.91
N ASP A 541 -8.99 -16.07 71.90
CA ASP A 541 -9.58 -15.56 73.14
C ASP A 541 -8.55 -14.94 74.09
N GLN A 542 -7.25 -15.07 73.79
CA GLN A 542 -6.13 -14.51 74.57
C GLN A 542 -5.59 -13.20 73.99
N TRP A 543 -6.01 -12.82 72.77
CA TRP A 543 -5.49 -11.65 72.06
C TRP A 543 -6.57 -10.64 71.79
N LEU A 544 -6.19 -9.37 71.78
CA LEU A 544 -7.03 -8.33 71.22
C LEU A 544 -7.02 -8.47 69.69
N THR A 545 -8.19 -8.46 69.07
CA THR A 545 -8.34 -8.67 67.62
C THR A 545 -9.36 -7.71 67.02
N ASN A 546 -9.20 -7.43 65.72
CA ASN A 546 -10.16 -6.64 64.93
C ASN A 546 -11.16 -7.50 64.15
N GLN A 547 -11.25 -8.81 64.42
CA GLN A 547 -12.08 -9.74 63.64
C GLN A 547 -13.58 -9.44 63.64
N GLN A 548 -14.08 -8.68 64.61
CA GLN A 548 -15.46 -8.18 64.60
C GLN A 548 -15.71 -7.16 63.46
N GLY A 549 -14.65 -6.59 62.89
CA GLY A 549 -14.73 -5.72 61.72
C GLY A 549 -15.31 -4.33 61.97
N ARG A 550 -15.28 -3.85 63.23
CA ARG A 550 -15.61 -2.45 63.57
C ARG A 550 -14.51 -1.50 63.09
N GLU A 551 -14.94 -0.30 62.72
CA GLU A 551 -14.05 0.78 62.29
C GLU A 551 -14.26 2.02 63.17
N PRO A 552 -13.20 2.81 63.41
CA PRO A 552 -13.35 4.15 63.96
C PRO A 552 -14.14 5.06 63.00
N THR A 553 -14.77 6.11 63.53
CA THR A 553 -15.64 7.04 62.80
C THR A 553 -14.98 7.73 61.60
N ASN A 554 -13.64 7.78 61.55
CA ASN A 554 -12.86 8.44 60.48
C ASN A 554 -11.98 7.45 59.67
N SER A 555 -12.38 6.19 59.57
CA SER A 555 -11.62 5.18 58.80
C SER A 555 -11.55 5.50 57.31
N THR A 556 -10.38 5.34 56.71
CA THR A 556 -10.15 5.39 55.25
C THR A 556 -10.40 4.04 54.55
N GLY A 557 -10.82 3.02 55.31
CA GLY A 557 -11.18 1.69 54.82
C GLY A 557 -10.51 0.57 55.61
N LYS A 558 -10.84 -0.67 55.24
CA LYS A 558 -10.38 -1.90 55.93
C LYS A 558 -9.20 -2.60 55.26
N VAL A 559 -8.66 -1.99 54.21
CA VAL A 559 -7.66 -2.55 53.29
C VAL A 559 -6.47 -1.60 53.20
N LEU A 560 -5.28 -2.17 53.08
CA LEU A 560 -4.06 -1.45 52.72
C LEU A 560 -3.81 -1.64 51.22
N SER A 561 -3.71 -0.58 50.43
CA SER A 561 -3.44 -0.72 48.99
C SER A 561 -2.46 0.33 48.47
N VAL A 562 -1.49 -0.15 47.70
CA VAL A 562 -0.48 0.64 46.99
C VAL A 562 -0.67 0.40 45.51
N LYS A 563 -0.76 1.49 44.74
CA LYS A 563 -0.85 1.47 43.29
C LYS A 563 0.39 2.10 42.69
N ASP A 564 1.03 1.39 41.77
CA ASP A 564 2.20 1.90 41.06
C ASP A 564 1.91 1.88 39.56
N THR A 565 1.58 3.04 39.00
CA THR A 565 1.36 3.20 37.55
C THR A 565 2.61 3.62 36.79
N ARG A 566 3.76 3.78 37.47
CA ARG A 566 5.00 4.22 36.82
C ARG A 566 5.45 3.18 35.79
N PRO A 567 5.95 3.60 34.62
CA PRO A 567 6.39 2.66 33.59
C PRO A 567 7.63 1.85 33.99
N THR A 568 8.55 2.48 34.72
CA THR A 568 9.80 1.83 35.13
C THR A 568 9.65 0.86 36.30
N LYS A 569 8.48 0.85 36.97
CA LYS A 569 8.20 0.05 38.18
C LYS A 569 9.38 0.03 39.15
N GLN A 570 9.89 1.20 39.52
CA GLN A 570 11.01 1.29 40.48
C GLN A 570 10.56 0.70 41.82
N GLY A 571 11.47 0.03 42.52
CA GLY A 571 11.17 -0.52 43.84
C GLY A 571 10.65 0.56 44.81
N TRP A 572 9.91 0.13 45.83
CA TRP A 572 9.34 1.02 46.84
C TRP A 572 9.29 0.36 48.22
N HIS A 573 9.26 1.19 49.26
CA HIS A 573 9.18 0.78 50.66
C HIS A 573 7.93 1.37 51.30
N LEU A 574 7.20 0.53 52.02
CA LEU A 574 6.11 0.92 52.88
C LEU A 574 6.49 0.65 54.34
N THR A 575 6.49 1.70 55.15
CA THR A 575 6.73 1.62 56.60
C THR A 575 5.53 2.12 57.38
N MET A 576 5.34 1.58 58.58
CA MET A 576 4.33 2.04 59.53
C MET A 576 4.99 2.42 60.84
N GLN A 577 4.57 3.54 61.41
CA GLN A 577 4.83 3.95 62.79
C GLN A 577 3.53 3.88 63.58
N LEU A 578 3.62 3.42 64.83
CA LEU A 578 2.50 3.41 65.76
C LEU A 578 2.83 4.30 66.95
N SER A 579 2.00 5.31 67.19
CA SER A 579 2.13 6.14 68.39
C SER A 579 1.82 5.33 69.65
N PRO A 580 2.34 5.72 70.82
CA PRO A 580 1.91 5.16 72.10
C PRO A 580 0.40 5.16 72.24
N PHE A 581 -0.15 4.08 72.82
CA PHE A 581 -1.56 4.06 73.18
C PHE A 581 -1.82 5.01 74.35
N THR A 582 -2.75 5.94 74.18
CA THR A 582 -3.10 6.94 75.19
C THR A 582 -4.59 6.88 75.48
N LEU A 583 -4.99 7.18 76.71
CA LEU A 583 -6.41 7.43 76.98
C LEU A 583 -6.92 8.54 76.05
N THR A 584 -8.19 8.50 75.64
CA THR A 584 -8.78 9.48 74.71
C THR A 584 -8.70 10.92 75.23
N ASP A 585 -8.62 11.12 76.54
CA ASP A 585 -8.39 12.42 77.21
C ASP A 585 -6.90 12.79 77.35
N ASN A 586 -5.99 11.98 76.81
CA ASN A 586 -4.54 12.06 76.90
C ASN A 586 -3.97 12.06 78.34
N SER A 587 -4.77 11.65 79.34
CA SER A 587 -4.37 11.69 80.76
C SER A 587 -3.40 10.57 81.17
N TYR A 588 -3.22 9.57 80.31
CA TYR A 588 -2.39 8.40 80.60
C TYR A 588 -1.91 7.72 79.30
N VAL A 589 -0.65 7.28 79.29
CA VAL A 589 -0.05 6.48 78.21
C VAL A 589 0.10 5.05 78.71
N LEU A 590 -0.25 4.06 77.88
CA LEU A 590 -0.04 2.66 78.20
C LEU A 590 1.47 2.35 78.20
N GLY A 591 2.06 2.36 79.40
CA GLY A 591 3.48 2.18 79.64
C GLY A 591 3.74 1.81 81.09
N ASP A 592 5.00 1.59 81.46
CA ASP A 592 5.38 1.35 82.86
C ASP A 592 5.07 2.59 83.70
N ASN A 593 4.05 2.51 84.55
CA ASN A 593 3.54 3.63 85.35
C ASN A 593 3.13 4.87 84.55
N GLY A 594 2.61 4.70 83.33
CA GLY A 594 2.17 5.84 82.51
C GLY A 594 3.27 6.51 81.69
N ASN A 595 4.39 5.83 81.44
CA ASN A 595 5.49 6.36 80.63
C ASN A 595 5.02 6.86 79.25
N LYS A 596 5.37 8.09 78.91
CA LYS A 596 5.00 8.77 77.66
C LYS A 596 5.62 8.17 76.40
N LEU A 597 6.67 7.35 76.52
CA LEU A 597 7.33 6.71 75.38
C LEU A 597 6.57 5.50 74.82
N GLY A 598 5.56 4.98 75.53
CA GLY A 598 4.84 3.77 75.14
C GLY A 598 5.74 2.53 75.14
N GLY A 599 5.56 1.66 74.15
CA GLY A 599 6.37 0.47 73.89
C GLY A 599 5.86 -0.82 74.51
N LYS A 600 4.67 -0.79 75.13
CA LYS A 600 4.03 -1.97 75.74
C LYS A 600 3.05 -2.67 74.82
N ALA A 601 2.52 -1.99 73.81
CA ALA A 601 1.63 -2.61 72.86
C ALA A 601 2.38 -2.98 71.58
N THR A 602 2.12 -4.18 71.07
CA THR A 602 2.65 -4.66 69.79
C THR A 602 1.48 -5.03 68.88
N LEU A 603 1.32 -4.26 67.80
CA LEU A 603 0.39 -4.54 66.72
C LEU A 603 1.01 -5.54 65.75
N VAL A 604 0.33 -6.64 65.48
CA VAL A 604 0.74 -7.64 64.50
C VAL A 604 -0.26 -7.63 63.34
N LEU A 605 0.22 -7.30 62.14
CA LEU A 605 -0.53 -7.39 60.89
C LEU A 605 -0.32 -8.76 60.26
N THR A 606 -1.39 -9.37 59.77
CA THR A 606 -1.32 -10.68 59.12
C THR A 606 -2.04 -10.74 57.79
N ASP A 607 -1.61 -11.69 56.97
CA ASP A 607 -2.33 -12.17 55.79
C ASP A 607 -2.56 -13.67 55.94
N GLN A 608 -3.82 -14.08 56.07
CA GLN A 608 -4.20 -15.47 56.35
C GLN A 608 -3.44 -16.03 57.58
N THR A 609 -2.39 -16.81 57.36
CA THR A 609 -1.55 -17.45 58.38
C THR A 609 -0.13 -16.86 58.46
N ALA A 610 0.18 -15.82 57.70
CA ALA A 610 1.51 -15.20 57.67
C ALA A 610 1.53 -13.86 58.42
N GLN A 611 2.55 -13.68 59.26
CA GLN A 611 2.85 -12.38 59.85
C GLN A 611 3.48 -11.47 58.79
N ILE A 612 2.89 -10.30 58.58
CA ILE A 612 3.40 -9.27 57.66
C ILE A 612 4.34 -8.32 58.39
N ALA A 613 3.92 -7.80 59.55
CA ALA A 613 4.71 -6.88 60.35
C ALA A 613 4.30 -6.95 61.82
N ALA A 614 5.25 -6.70 62.72
CA ALA A 614 5.01 -6.47 64.15
C ALA A 614 5.52 -5.07 64.51
N ILE A 615 4.61 -4.20 64.92
CA ILE A 615 4.85 -2.76 65.13
C ILE A 615 4.61 -2.44 66.60
N LYS A 616 5.64 -1.93 67.29
CA LYS A 616 5.52 -1.45 68.67
C LYS A 616 4.96 -0.03 68.71
N ASP A 617 4.21 0.28 69.76
CA ASP A 617 3.63 1.61 70.01
C ASP A 617 4.65 2.61 70.59
N ASN A 618 5.80 2.76 69.94
CA ASN A 618 6.91 3.59 70.41
C ASN A 618 7.38 4.62 69.38
N ASN A 619 6.56 4.92 68.37
CA ASN A 619 6.86 5.78 67.22
C ASN A 619 8.01 5.31 66.31
N ASN A 620 8.59 4.13 66.52
CA ASN A 620 9.62 3.62 65.60
C ASN A 620 8.98 3.15 64.29
N ALA A 621 9.65 3.45 63.17
CA ALA A 621 9.20 3.00 61.86
C ALA A 621 9.55 1.53 61.67
N THR A 622 8.53 0.72 61.40
CA THR A 622 8.68 -0.70 61.06
C THR A 622 8.41 -0.91 59.58
N PRO A 623 9.29 -1.62 58.85
CA PRO A 623 9.01 -2.07 57.49
C PRO A 623 7.78 -2.97 57.43
N VAL A 624 6.82 -2.63 56.57
CA VAL A 624 5.62 -3.44 56.31
C VAL A 624 5.76 -4.19 54.99
N LYS A 625 6.26 -3.51 53.95
CA LYS A 625 6.49 -4.13 52.65
C LYS A 625 7.69 -3.48 51.95
N ASN A 626 8.57 -4.32 51.46
CA ASN A 626 9.63 -3.95 50.52
C ASN A 626 9.28 -4.55 49.17
N MET A 627 9.05 -3.71 48.17
CA MET A 627 8.76 -4.12 46.81
C MET A 627 10.02 -3.93 45.96
N ALA A 628 10.45 -5.00 45.29
CA ALA A 628 11.55 -4.93 44.34
C ALA A 628 11.12 -4.21 43.04
N ALA A 629 12.10 -3.75 42.26
CA ALA A 629 11.83 -3.21 40.93
C ALA A 629 11.12 -4.26 40.04
N GLY A 630 10.22 -3.80 39.17
CA GLY A 630 9.35 -4.65 38.37
C GLY A 630 8.07 -5.12 39.08
N GLY A 631 7.93 -4.82 40.38
CA GLY A 631 6.72 -5.10 41.15
C GLY A 631 5.49 -4.32 40.65
N THR A 632 4.30 -4.88 40.88
CA THR A 632 3.01 -4.27 40.52
C THR A 632 2.30 -3.73 41.76
N ASP A 633 1.05 -3.29 41.58
CA ASP A 633 0.12 -2.96 42.65
C ASP A 633 0.13 -4.05 43.75
N TRP A 634 0.04 -3.62 45.00
CA TRP A 634 0.05 -4.50 46.17
C TRP A 634 -1.07 -4.12 47.13
N SER A 635 -1.76 -5.14 47.65
CA SER A 635 -2.80 -4.95 48.64
C SER A 635 -2.71 -5.98 49.76
N LEU A 636 -3.16 -5.59 50.94
CA LEU A 636 -3.39 -6.47 52.09
C LEU A 636 -4.84 -6.29 52.56
N GLY A 637 -5.57 -7.39 52.68
CA GLY A 637 -7.04 -7.41 52.79
C GLY A 637 -7.74 -7.53 51.42
N THR A 638 -9.02 -7.92 51.41
CA THR A 638 -9.82 -8.08 50.17
C THR A 638 -11.07 -7.19 50.21
N GLN A 639 -11.80 -7.02 49.09
CA GLN A 639 -13.06 -6.25 49.11
C GLN A 639 -14.12 -6.82 50.06
N THR A 640 -14.03 -8.10 50.42
CA THR A 640 -14.93 -8.81 51.34
C THR A 640 -14.30 -9.13 52.70
N GLY A 641 -13.01 -8.81 52.91
CA GLY A 641 -12.25 -9.19 54.10
C GLY A 641 -11.28 -8.09 54.56
N ASN A 642 -11.21 -7.87 55.87
CA ASN A 642 -10.40 -6.80 56.45
C ASN A 642 -8.94 -7.25 56.60
N VAL A 643 -8.00 -6.30 56.66
CA VAL A 643 -6.65 -6.59 57.17
C VAL A 643 -6.79 -7.21 58.56
N ALA A 644 -6.32 -8.44 58.72
CA ALA A 644 -6.32 -9.10 60.01
C ALA A 644 -5.22 -8.49 60.88
N ALA A 645 -5.61 -8.04 62.07
CA ALA A 645 -4.72 -7.40 63.01
C ALA A 645 -4.97 -7.89 64.43
N TYR A 646 -3.89 -8.04 65.18
CA TYR A 646 -3.90 -8.46 66.57
C TYR A 646 -3.03 -7.52 67.39
N LEU A 647 -3.46 -7.27 68.63
CA LEU A 647 -2.74 -6.40 69.54
C LEU A 647 -2.32 -7.21 70.78
N GLY A 648 -1.02 -7.34 70.98
CA GLY A 648 -0.44 -7.84 72.22
C GLY A 648 -0.09 -6.69 73.15
N ILE A 649 -0.12 -6.93 74.45
CA ILE A 649 0.20 -5.97 75.51
C ILE A 649 1.14 -6.65 76.49
N GLU A 650 2.37 -6.15 76.59
CA GLU A 650 3.33 -6.61 77.59
C GLU A 650 2.79 -6.33 79.00
N PRO A 651 3.10 -7.18 80.01
CA PRO A 651 2.75 -6.90 81.40
C PRO A 651 3.23 -5.50 81.82
N THR A 652 2.36 -4.77 82.51
CA THR A 652 2.65 -3.41 82.99
C THR A 652 2.29 -3.29 84.46
N ALA A 653 3.03 -2.47 85.21
CA ALA A 653 2.77 -2.23 86.63
C ALA A 653 1.38 -1.60 86.88
N THR A 654 0.87 -0.79 85.94
CA THR A 654 -0.42 -0.11 86.07
C THR A 654 -1.15 0.04 84.74
N ALA A 655 -2.48 0.02 84.77
CA ALA A 655 -3.34 0.45 83.67
C ALA A 655 -4.55 1.23 84.25
N LYS A 656 -5.07 2.20 83.50
CA LYS A 656 -6.28 2.94 83.87
C LYS A 656 -7.47 2.49 83.03
N ALA A 657 -8.66 2.49 83.64
CA ALA A 657 -9.91 2.23 82.92
C ALA A 657 -10.21 3.40 81.96
N GLY A 658 -10.66 3.08 80.75
CA GLY A 658 -11.01 4.06 79.71
C GLY A 658 -10.77 3.51 78.31
N GLN A 659 -11.03 4.35 77.30
CA GLN A 659 -10.74 4.03 75.90
C GLN A 659 -9.32 4.50 75.56
N TYR A 660 -8.53 3.61 74.96
CA TYR A 660 -7.19 3.93 74.48
C TYR A 660 -7.19 4.11 72.96
N GLN A 661 -6.39 5.05 72.47
CA GLN A 661 -6.20 5.34 71.06
C GLN A 661 -4.72 5.49 70.73
N ALA A 662 -4.36 5.14 69.50
CA ALA A 662 -3.06 5.35 68.90
C ALA A 662 -3.22 5.74 67.44
N THR A 663 -2.27 6.48 66.90
CA THR A 663 -2.21 6.88 65.49
C THR A 663 -1.22 6.00 64.73
N ALA A 664 -1.70 5.37 63.67
CA ALA A 664 -0.88 4.69 62.68
C ALA A 664 -0.45 5.68 61.59
N THR A 665 0.84 5.95 61.47
CA THR A 665 1.39 6.78 60.39
C THR A 665 2.05 5.88 59.34
N TRP A 666 1.60 6.00 58.10
CA TRP A 666 2.09 5.22 56.97
C TRP A 666 2.94 6.10 56.06
N LEU A 667 4.09 5.57 55.63
CA LEU A 667 4.99 6.26 54.73
C LEU A 667 5.35 5.34 53.56
N LEU A 668 4.99 5.78 52.35
CA LEU A 668 5.34 5.15 51.09
C LEU A 668 6.45 5.95 50.42
N THR A 669 7.57 5.31 50.12
CA THR A 669 8.75 5.95 49.51
C THR A 669 9.33 5.11 48.40
N ASN A 670 10.04 5.75 47.47
CA ASN A 670 10.85 5.03 46.49
C ASN A 670 11.99 4.30 47.19
N ALA A 671 12.29 3.08 46.76
CA ALA A 671 13.51 2.40 47.18
C ALA A 671 14.72 3.15 46.60
N PRO A 672 15.75 3.47 47.41
CA PRO A 672 17.00 3.96 46.85
C PRO A 672 17.54 2.94 45.83
N LYS A 673 18.04 3.44 44.71
CA LYS A 673 18.59 2.62 43.61
C LYS A 673 19.73 1.74 44.05
#